data_AF-A0A419E919-F1
#
_entry.id   AF-A0A419E919-F1
#
_cell.length_a   1.000
_cell.length_b   1.000
_cell.length_c   1.000
_cell.angle_alpha   90.00
_cell.angle_beta   90.00
_cell.angle_gamma   90.00
#
_symmetry.space_group_name_H-M   'P 1'
#
loop_
_entity.id
_entity.type
_entity.pdbx_description
1 polymer ?
#
loop_
_entity_poly.entity_id
_entity_poly.type
_entity_poly.pdbx_seq_one_letter_code
_entity_poly.pdbx_strand_id
1 'polypeptide(L)'
;MTTSPNKKQLTDILSERNPSVDWETRLNPPSRRLLGFLEGISLRLEAPVQWLIHDPRFNPLYHTGTITIFLLVVILLTGIYLTMFYPFGFTFSYKAVASIEANIVGRIIRAMHRYASDLAVIFALLHGWRTFFQDRFRGPRWLAWVTGIGMAVVVWFIGITGYWLIWDERAALLNQSLFKVLSGFRSGQTFLVDYLVGDAAGTGWVFMMIVIVLHLGLSALVGYFLWLHLKRMSRAKWMPPRYWMVISVFVLLITAALFPVGMLPPLNSTQLPAEAPIDLFYLFYLPTFLRGPQALFWSILLFIVGISLALPWILPRAKELKPVQVDLAHCDGCTLCERDCPYAAIKMVPRTDGARPKFQAEIDPNLCVSCGVCIGSCPDNALTFGDIPLNPLWKTTLEQVTEKKNVKVVFTCERHAIHGVGAHFNDPNIHIVPLTCIAMANPNLAAQALEAGASDVQFIGCPPEDCANREGNVWLDDRVNGERLPKLKPNFIPQIQTAWAAPTDFGRAIKTQVKEEANAFKLKLNQTHLRFVLPLLGVMAVVTAFQIWLSNRPTPFYGDDSATLAIQMTHHSGYAMQDVPPPPTIEPDLTQPIRITLTVNGDTLFDETYTATDNHINQGARIFEQIHLPVGKHHVTIKMYDRLDESFEQVIFDKTVTLEPRQALTINFRDVHIPDPKAGEQIYYENAAGVNAGCRICHSLTKDERIIGPSFYGIADRAGERVPGMTAEEYLRQSILEPNAFILPGYPEGQMIQNFGDILTEEQIQDLIAFLMTLEEK
;
A
#
# COMPACT_ATOMS: atom_id res chain seq x y z
N MET A 1 -21.83 43.47 17.44
CA MET A 1 -21.48 42.05 17.64
C MET A 1 -22.76 41.27 17.88
N THR A 2 -23.43 40.81 16.83
CA THR A 2 -24.55 39.87 16.99
C THR A 2 -23.94 38.49 17.22
N THR A 3 -24.30 37.86 18.34
CA THR A 3 -23.78 36.55 18.74
C THR A 3 -24.30 35.47 17.79
N SER A 4 -23.43 34.53 17.38
CA SER A 4 -23.87 33.34 16.64
C SER A 4 -24.96 32.61 17.44
N PRO A 5 -26.04 32.12 16.80
CA PRO A 5 -27.09 31.40 17.50
C PRO A 5 -26.50 30.23 18.28
N ASN A 6 -27.02 30.02 19.50
CA ASN A 6 -26.68 28.81 20.24
C ASN A 6 -27.25 27.57 19.52
N LYS A 7 -26.81 26.36 19.88
CA LYS A 7 -27.17 25.16 19.12
C LYS A 7 -28.68 24.89 19.04
N LYS A 8 -29.40 25.08 20.15
CA LYS A 8 -30.86 24.87 20.18
C LYS A 8 -31.55 25.86 19.24
N GLN A 9 -31.17 27.13 19.35
CA GLN A 9 -31.62 28.20 18.47
C GLN A 9 -31.30 27.92 16.99
N LEU A 10 -30.14 27.33 16.68
CA LEU A 10 -29.79 26.97 15.31
C LEU A 10 -30.72 25.89 14.75
N THR A 11 -30.97 24.81 15.49
CA THR A 11 -31.89 23.76 15.03
C THR A 11 -33.30 24.31 14.80
N ASP A 12 -33.80 25.14 15.73
CA ASP A 12 -35.12 25.76 15.63
C ASP A 12 -35.21 26.65 14.37
N ILE A 13 -34.19 27.49 14.13
CA ILE A 13 -34.08 28.36 12.94
C ILE A 13 -34.06 27.53 11.64
N LEU A 14 -33.32 26.41 11.61
CA LEU A 14 -33.22 25.56 10.43
C LEU A 14 -34.56 24.86 10.13
N SER A 15 -35.25 24.36 11.15
CA SER A 15 -36.57 23.75 11.05
C SER A 15 -37.64 24.74 10.58
N GLU A 16 -37.61 25.97 11.08
CA GLU A 16 -38.50 27.05 10.64
C GLU A 16 -38.32 27.36 9.15
N ARG A 17 -37.06 27.46 8.70
CA ARG A 17 -36.73 27.85 7.32
C ARG A 17 -36.81 26.71 6.33
N ASN A 18 -36.72 25.47 6.79
CA ASN A 18 -36.92 24.31 5.96
C ASN A 18 -37.61 23.16 6.71
N PRO A 19 -38.96 23.19 6.77
CA PRO A 19 -39.74 22.17 7.49
C PRO A 19 -39.77 20.82 6.77
N SER A 20 -39.34 20.75 5.50
CA SER A 20 -39.25 19.47 4.76
C SER A 20 -38.11 18.57 5.25
N VAL A 21 -37.22 19.10 6.09
CA VAL A 21 -36.10 18.37 6.68
C VAL A 21 -36.26 18.39 8.20
N ASP A 22 -36.31 17.20 8.80
CA ASP A 22 -36.24 17.06 10.26
C ASP A 22 -34.81 17.35 10.74
N TRP A 23 -34.53 18.62 11.06
CA TRP A 23 -33.21 19.07 11.51
C TRP A 23 -32.87 18.58 12.92
N GLU A 24 -33.88 18.28 13.73
CA GLU A 24 -33.68 17.78 15.09
C GLU A 24 -33.04 16.39 15.02
N THR A 25 -33.71 15.46 14.33
CA THR A 25 -33.21 14.10 14.07
C THR A 25 -31.92 14.12 13.26
N ARG A 26 -31.74 15.10 12.38
CA ARG A 26 -30.54 15.21 11.53
C ARG A 26 -29.29 15.67 12.26
N LEU A 27 -29.39 16.59 13.22
CA LEU A 27 -28.23 17.24 13.86
C LEU A 27 -27.99 16.81 15.31
N ASN A 28 -29.02 16.28 16.00
CA ASN A 28 -28.90 15.90 17.40
C ASN A 28 -28.28 14.53 17.72
N PRO A 29 -28.17 13.54 16.81
CA PRO A 29 -27.54 12.26 17.15
C PRO A 29 -26.11 12.46 17.71
N PRO A 30 -25.72 11.79 18.80
CA PRO A 30 -24.41 12.01 19.46
C PRO A 30 -23.22 11.93 18.50
N SER A 31 -23.22 10.95 17.58
CA SER A 31 -22.17 10.78 16.57
C SER A 31 -22.08 11.96 15.60
N ARG A 32 -23.22 12.56 15.21
CA ARG A 32 -23.26 13.77 14.37
C ARG A 32 -22.79 15.00 15.13
N ARG A 33 -23.08 15.10 16.44
CA ARG A 33 -22.58 16.22 17.27
C ARG A 33 -21.06 16.23 17.34
N LEU A 34 -20.47 15.06 17.61
CA LEU A 34 -19.02 14.90 17.64
C LEU A 34 -18.40 15.23 16.28
N LEU A 35 -18.89 14.61 15.21
CA LEU A 35 -18.34 14.82 13.86
C LEU A 35 -18.53 16.26 13.36
N GLY A 36 -19.64 16.93 13.69
CA GLY A 36 -19.81 18.35 13.36
C GLY A 36 -18.81 19.25 14.08
N PHE A 37 -18.52 18.98 15.35
CA PHE A 37 -17.46 19.68 16.08
C PHE A 37 -16.08 19.45 15.44
N LEU A 38 -15.76 18.19 15.13
CA LEU A 38 -14.52 17.79 14.49
C LEU A 38 -14.37 18.39 13.08
N GLU A 39 -15.44 18.45 12.29
CA GLU A 39 -15.48 19.13 10.98
C GLU A 39 -15.17 20.62 11.14
N GLY A 40 -15.74 21.28 12.14
CA GLY A 40 -15.47 22.68 12.43
C GLY A 40 -14.01 22.96 12.83
N ILE A 41 -13.33 22.02 13.48
CA ILE A 41 -11.88 22.11 13.73
C ILE A 41 -11.11 21.93 12.42
N SER A 42 -11.43 20.89 11.65
CA SER A 42 -10.78 20.60 10.36
C SER A 42 -10.87 21.79 9.41
N LEU A 43 -12.04 22.42 9.26
CA LEU A 43 -12.22 23.61 8.43
C LEU A 43 -11.35 24.79 8.87
N ARG A 44 -11.14 24.98 10.19
CA ARG A 44 -10.23 26.02 10.71
C ARG A 44 -8.76 25.70 10.43
N LEU A 45 -8.37 24.42 10.45
CA LEU A 45 -7.02 23.98 10.09
C LEU A 45 -6.73 24.15 8.60
N GLU A 46 -7.75 24.06 7.74
CA GLU A 46 -7.61 24.30 6.29
C GLU A 46 -7.60 25.80 5.92
N ALA A 47 -8.14 26.66 6.78
CA ALA A 47 -8.29 28.09 6.51
C ALA A 47 -6.97 28.83 6.20
N PRO A 48 -5.82 28.53 6.84
CA PRO A 48 -4.54 29.15 6.45
C PRO A 48 -4.11 28.81 5.02
N VAL A 49 -4.34 27.57 4.57
CA VAL A 49 -4.04 27.12 3.20
C VAL A 49 -4.98 27.83 2.21
N GLN A 50 -6.26 27.92 2.57
CA GLN A 50 -7.26 28.69 1.81
C GLN A 50 -6.84 30.15 1.64
N TRP A 51 -6.43 30.77 2.74
CA TRP A 51 -6.02 32.17 2.79
C TRP A 51 -4.75 32.40 1.98
N LEU A 52 -3.75 31.52 2.06
CA LEU A 52 -2.50 31.67 1.31
C LEU A 52 -2.72 31.57 -0.21
N ILE A 53 -3.50 30.57 -0.64
CA ILE A 53 -3.70 30.27 -2.06
C ILE A 53 -4.71 31.24 -2.71
N HIS A 54 -5.63 31.82 -1.92
CA HIS A 54 -6.73 32.72 -2.29
C HIS A 54 -7.79 32.12 -3.23
N ASP A 55 -7.36 31.36 -4.23
CA ASP A 55 -8.19 30.79 -5.27
C ASP A 55 -8.46 29.29 -4.99
N PRO A 56 -9.73 28.90 -4.73
CA PRO A 56 -10.13 27.52 -4.49
C PRO A 56 -9.63 26.51 -5.54
N ARG A 57 -9.38 26.94 -6.78
CA ARG A 57 -8.82 26.13 -7.88
C ARG A 57 -7.50 25.45 -7.56
N PHE A 58 -6.66 26.19 -6.87
CA PHE A 58 -5.27 25.84 -6.63
C PHE A 58 -5.10 25.26 -5.24
N ASN A 59 -6.18 25.04 -4.48
CA ASN A 59 -6.10 24.43 -3.18
C ASN A 59 -5.85 22.91 -3.32
N PRO A 60 -4.65 22.40 -3.00
CA PRO A 60 -4.33 20.97 -3.17
C PRO A 60 -5.20 20.08 -2.29
N LEU A 61 -5.73 20.61 -1.18
CA LEU A 61 -6.51 19.83 -0.23
C LEU A 61 -7.85 19.36 -0.81
N TYR A 62 -8.37 20.03 -1.85
CA TYR A 62 -9.59 19.62 -2.55
C TYR A 62 -9.35 18.48 -3.54
N HIS A 63 -8.09 18.21 -3.85
CA HIS A 63 -7.68 17.21 -4.84
C HIS A 63 -6.94 16.02 -4.23
N THR A 64 -6.95 15.84 -2.90
CA THR A 64 -6.11 14.84 -2.22
C THR A 64 -6.29 13.43 -2.76
N GLY A 65 -7.53 12.98 -2.99
CA GLY A 65 -7.81 11.65 -3.54
C GLY A 65 -7.36 11.48 -5.00
N THR A 66 -7.60 12.49 -5.86
CA THR A 66 -7.24 12.42 -7.28
C THR A 66 -5.73 12.57 -7.49
N ILE A 67 -5.06 13.43 -6.71
CA ILE A 67 -3.59 13.54 -6.68
C ILE A 67 -2.97 12.22 -6.22
N THR A 68 -3.52 11.56 -5.20
CA THR A 68 -3.06 10.23 -4.76
C THR A 68 -3.09 9.22 -5.91
N ILE A 69 -4.23 9.10 -6.61
CA ILE A 69 -4.37 8.18 -7.76
C ILE A 69 -3.36 8.53 -8.86
N PHE A 70 -3.20 9.81 -9.17
CA PHE A 70 -2.22 10.25 -10.16
C PHE A 70 -0.79 9.87 -9.77
N LEU A 71 -0.41 10.04 -8.51
CA LEU A 71 0.90 9.64 -8.00
C LEU A 71 1.08 8.11 -8.05
N LEU A 72 0.04 7.32 -7.75
CA LEU A 72 0.06 5.87 -7.94
C LEU A 72 0.31 5.47 -9.41
N VAL A 73 -0.24 6.22 -10.38
CA VAL A 73 0.06 6.02 -11.80
C VAL A 73 1.52 6.39 -12.12
N VAL A 74 2.05 7.47 -11.56
CA VAL A 74 3.48 7.83 -11.73
C VAL A 74 4.39 6.74 -11.15
N ILE A 75 4.08 6.22 -9.97
CA ILE A 75 4.81 5.12 -9.33
C ILE A 75 4.74 3.86 -10.19
N LEU A 76 3.57 3.51 -10.73
CA LEU A 76 3.40 2.35 -11.61
C LEU A 76 4.27 2.47 -12.86
N LEU A 77 4.23 3.61 -13.55
CA LEU A 77 4.99 3.81 -14.80
C LEU A 77 6.50 3.82 -14.55
N THR A 78 6.94 4.49 -13.49
CA THR A 78 8.37 4.51 -13.11
C THR A 78 8.82 3.14 -12.61
N GLY A 79 7.97 2.39 -11.90
CA GLY A 79 8.25 1.03 -11.45
C GLY A 79 8.42 0.05 -12.60
N ILE A 80 7.51 0.08 -13.59
CA ILE A 80 7.63 -0.72 -14.82
C ILE A 80 8.98 -0.46 -15.50
N TYR A 81 9.38 0.80 -15.64
CA TYR A 81 10.67 1.16 -16.21
C TYR A 81 11.83 0.56 -15.40
N LEU A 82 11.84 0.70 -14.08
CA LEU A 82 12.91 0.19 -13.22
C LEU A 82 13.02 -1.34 -13.29
N THR A 83 11.89 -2.04 -13.33
CA THR A 83 11.87 -3.51 -13.43
C THR A 83 12.50 -4.02 -14.74
N MET A 84 12.44 -3.26 -15.84
CA MET A 84 13.08 -3.67 -17.11
C MET A 84 14.60 -3.82 -17.03
N PHE A 85 15.24 -3.21 -16.03
CA PHE A 85 16.69 -3.21 -15.84
C PHE A 85 17.14 -3.94 -14.56
N TYR A 86 16.24 -4.69 -13.92
CA TYR A 86 16.46 -5.27 -12.60
C TYR A 86 16.59 -6.81 -12.66
N PRO A 87 17.81 -7.38 -12.71
CA PRO A 87 18.05 -8.82 -12.51
C PRO A 87 17.85 -9.24 -11.05
N PHE A 88 17.52 -10.52 -10.84
CA PHE A 88 17.19 -11.07 -9.53
C PHE A 88 18.39 -11.80 -8.90
N GLY A 89 18.65 -11.54 -7.63
CA GLY A 89 19.74 -12.14 -6.84
C GLY A 89 20.40 -11.10 -5.94
N PHE A 90 20.92 -11.48 -4.77
CA PHE A 90 21.36 -10.53 -3.74
C PHE A 90 22.38 -9.49 -4.23
N THR A 91 23.52 -9.95 -4.74
CA THR A 91 24.55 -9.07 -5.30
C THR A 91 24.14 -8.44 -6.63
N PHE A 92 23.38 -9.16 -7.47
CA PHE A 92 22.88 -8.63 -8.75
C PHE A 92 21.91 -7.46 -8.55
N SER A 93 21.04 -7.56 -7.55
CA SER A 93 20.03 -6.54 -7.22
C SER A 93 20.69 -5.24 -6.79
N TYR A 94 21.64 -5.32 -5.85
CA TYR A 94 22.39 -4.13 -5.42
C TYR A 94 23.15 -3.48 -6.57
N LYS A 95 23.87 -4.28 -7.38
CA LYS A 95 24.63 -3.80 -8.54
C LYS A 95 23.72 -3.19 -9.62
N ALA A 96 22.53 -3.74 -9.83
CA ALA A 96 21.56 -3.22 -10.78
C ALA A 96 21.03 -1.84 -10.34
N VAL A 97 20.70 -1.70 -9.06
CA VAL A 97 20.26 -0.41 -8.54
C VAL A 97 21.39 0.62 -8.56
N ALA A 98 22.63 0.20 -8.27
CA ALA A 98 23.81 1.06 -8.41
C ALA A 98 24.04 1.52 -9.87
N SER A 99 23.81 0.65 -10.86
CA SER A 99 23.94 1.00 -12.28
C SER A 99 22.84 1.95 -12.74
N ILE A 100 21.61 1.77 -12.27
CA ILE A 100 20.49 2.70 -12.47
C ILE A 100 20.83 4.08 -11.88
N GLU A 101 21.39 4.13 -10.67
CA GLU A 101 21.79 5.38 -10.01
C GLU A 101 22.94 6.09 -10.73
N ALA A 102 23.87 5.33 -11.31
CA ALA A 102 24.98 5.88 -12.08
C ALA A 102 24.50 6.60 -13.37
N ASN A 103 23.43 6.10 -14.00
CA ASN A 103 22.81 6.73 -15.17
C ASN A 103 21.92 7.93 -14.76
N ILE A 104 22.06 9.09 -15.43
CA ILE A 104 21.28 10.29 -15.10
C ILE A 104 19.76 10.06 -15.23
N VAL A 105 19.32 9.38 -16.31
CA VAL A 105 17.90 9.10 -16.54
C VAL A 105 17.39 8.09 -15.52
N GLY A 106 18.15 7.02 -15.28
CA GLY A 106 17.85 6.01 -14.26
C GLY A 106 17.73 6.61 -12.87
N ARG A 107 18.68 7.46 -12.47
CA ARG A 107 18.69 8.21 -11.21
C ARG A 107 17.44 9.07 -11.03
N ILE A 108 17.08 9.85 -12.05
CA ILE A 108 15.89 10.71 -12.00
C ILE A 108 14.63 9.85 -11.87
N ILE A 109 14.50 8.78 -12.65
CA ILE A 109 13.31 7.91 -12.60
C ILE A 109 13.22 7.19 -11.25
N ARG A 110 14.33 6.71 -10.70
CA ARG A 110 14.38 6.10 -9.36
C ARG A 110 13.99 7.11 -8.28
N ALA A 111 14.52 8.32 -8.34
CA ALA A 111 14.16 9.38 -7.41
C ALA A 111 12.68 9.80 -7.55
N MET A 112 12.15 9.87 -8.77
CA MET A 112 10.72 10.09 -8.99
C MET A 112 9.87 8.97 -8.41
N HIS A 113 10.23 7.70 -8.63
CA HIS A 113 9.53 6.55 -8.06
C HIS A 113 9.47 6.66 -6.53
N ARG A 114 10.62 6.95 -5.91
CA ARG A 114 10.77 7.14 -4.47
C ARG A 114 9.90 8.28 -3.93
N TYR A 115 10.06 9.49 -4.47
CA TYR A 115 9.37 10.68 -3.96
C TYR A 115 7.88 10.70 -4.28
N ALA A 116 7.47 10.12 -5.42
CA ALA A 116 6.06 9.94 -5.73
C ALA A 116 5.39 8.98 -4.74
N SER A 117 6.10 7.92 -4.32
CA SER A 117 5.64 6.96 -3.30
C SER A 117 5.31 7.63 -1.97
N ASP A 118 6.24 8.42 -1.44
CA ASP A 118 6.03 9.17 -0.19
C ASP A 118 4.90 10.19 -0.32
N LEU A 119 4.86 10.96 -1.41
CA LEU A 119 3.77 11.92 -1.65
C LEU A 119 2.43 11.20 -1.74
N ALA A 120 2.37 10.02 -2.37
CA ALA A 120 1.14 9.24 -2.45
C ALA A 120 0.63 8.86 -1.05
N VAL A 121 1.53 8.47 -0.13
CA VAL A 121 1.17 8.20 1.27
C VAL A 121 0.67 9.47 1.97
N ILE A 122 1.39 10.59 1.84
CA ILE A 122 0.98 11.88 2.44
C ILE A 122 -0.43 12.28 1.96
N PHE A 123 -0.67 12.27 0.66
CA PHE A 123 -1.96 12.65 0.09
C PHE A 123 -3.06 11.63 0.40
N ALA A 124 -2.75 10.34 0.49
CA ALA A 124 -3.69 9.30 0.91
C ALA A 124 -4.11 9.49 2.38
N LEU A 125 -3.16 9.79 3.28
CA LEU A 125 -3.44 10.08 4.68
C LEU A 125 -4.26 11.37 4.82
N LEU A 126 -3.92 12.43 4.07
CA LEU A 126 -4.72 13.66 4.02
C LEU A 126 -6.12 13.41 3.46
N HIS A 127 -6.26 12.53 2.47
CA HIS A 127 -7.55 12.10 1.94
C HIS A 127 -8.38 11.36 3.01
N GLY A 128 -7.77 10.40 3.72
CA GLY A 128 -8.40 9.70 4.84
C GLY A 128 -8.82 10.64 5.97
N TRP A 129 -7.93 11.58 6.35
CA TRP A 129 -8.22 12.63 7.33
C TRP A 129 -9.43 13.46 6.91
N ARG A 130 -9.40 14.09 5.73
CA ARG A 130 -10.53 14.91 5.26
C ARG A 130 -11.84 14.13 5.20
N THR A 131 -11.80 12.90 4.69
CA THR A 131 -13.02 12.09 4.54
C THR A 131 -13.59 11.63 5.89
N PHE A 132 -12.75 11.40 6.90
CA PHE A 132 -13.21 11.13 8.26
C PHE A 132 -13.84 12.37 8.90
N PHE A 133 -13.07 13.46 8.99
CA PHE A 133 -13.47 14.68 9.72
C PHE A 133 -14.66 15.40 9.07
N GLN A 134 -14.87 15.23 7.76
CA GLN A 134 -15.99 15.83 7.03
C GLN A 134 -17.19 14.87 6.85
N ASP A 135 -17.26 13.81 7.66
CA ASP A 135 -18.36 12.84 7.67
C ASP A 135 -18.64 12.18 6.30
N ARG A 136 -17.56 11.84 5.57
CA ARG A 136 -17.60 11.25 4.22
C ARG A 136 -17.22 9.75 4.21
N PHE A 137 -17.22 9.07 5.36
CA PHE A 137 -16.72 7.70 5.50
C PHE A 137 -17.78 6.62 5.79
N ARG A 138 -19.00 7.00 6.17
CA ARG A 138 -20.06 6.08 6.62
C ARG A 138 -21.31 6.14 5.73
N GLY A 139 -22.31 5.31 6.03
CA GLY A 139 -23.52 5.18 5.21
C GLY A 139 -23.18 4.57 3.84
N PRO A 140 -23.75 5.07 2.73
CA PRO A 140 -23.47 4.54 1.38
C PRO A 140 -21.99 4.54 0.97
N ARG A 141 -21.15 5.33 1.67
CA ARG A 141 -19.71 5.47 1.43
C ARG A 141 -18.82 4.52 2.24
N TRP A 142 -19.40 3.65 3.07
CA TRP A 142 -18.62 2.71 3.90
C TRP A 142 -17.64 1.85 3.09
N LEU A 143 -18.06 1.43 1.88
CA LEU A 143 -17.23 0.60 1.01
C LEU A 143 -15.96 1.35 0.57
N ALA A 144 -16.09 2.62 0.20
CA ALA A 144 -14.94 3.46 -0.16
C ALA A 144 -14.01 3.64 1.05
N TRP A 145 -14.55 3.86 2.24
CA TRP A 145 -13.73 3.97 3.45
C TRP A 145 -12.93 2.70 3.74
N VAL A 146 -13.60 1.54 3.83
CA VAL A 146 -12.97 0.25 4.16
C VAL A 146 -11.92 -0.15 3.12
N THR A 147 -12.24 0.01 1.84
CA THR A 147 -11.28 -0.25 0.77
C THR A 147 -10.12 0.75 0.78
N GLY A 148 -10.35 2.01 1.18
CA GLY A 148 -9.29 3.00 1.36
C GLY A 148 -8.31 2.62 2.47
N ILE A 149 -8.80 2.18 3.63
CA ILE A 149 -7.97 1.70 4.74
C ILE A 149 -7.19 0.44 4.33
N GLY A 150 -7.86 -0.54 3.70
CA GLY A 150 -7.19 -1.74 3.20
C GLY A 150 -6.11 -1.42 2.17
N MET A 151 -6.37 -0.49 1.26
CA MET A 151 -5.39 -0.03 0.27
C MET A 151 -4.19 0.67 0.94
N ALA A 152 -4.40 1.46 1.99
CA ALA A 152 -3.30 2.08 2.75
C ALA A 152 -2.37 1.04 3.38
N VAL A 153 -2.94 -0.05 3.94
CA VAL A 153 -2.15 -1.18 4.47
C VAL A 153 -1.37 -1.88 3.36
N VAL A 154 -1.99 -2.14 2.20
CA VAL A 154 -1.31 -2.76 1.06
C VAL A 154 -0.17 -1.86 0.55
N VAL A 155 -0.40 -0.55 0.42
CA VAL A 155 0.64 0.42 0.01
C VAL A 155 1.81 0.44 1.01
N TRP A 156 1.54 0.30 2.31
CA TRP A 156 2.59 0.17 3.32
C TRP A 156 3.48 -1.06 3.08
N PHE A 157 2.89 -2.23 2.81
CA PHE A 157 3.65 -3.44 2.45
C PHE A 157 4.41 -3.31 1.10
N ILE A 158 3.84 -2.61 0.12
CA ILE A 158 4.54 -2.31 -1.15
C ILE A 158 5.82 -1.52 -0.86
N GLY A 159 5.78 -0.51 0.01
CA GLY A 159 6.99 0.23 0.37
C GLY A 159 8.04 -0.63 1.08
N ILE A 160 7.63 -1.48 2.03
CA ILE A 160 8.54 -2.43 2.71
C ILE A 160 9.26 -3.31 1.69
N THR A 161 8.51 -3.96 0.80
CA THR A 161 9.08 -4.82 -0.25
C THR A 161 9.95 -4.04 -1.23
N GLY A 162 9.58 -2.80 -1.57
CA GLY A 162 10.38 -1.92 -2.44
C GLY A 162 11.75 -1.58 -1.85
N TYR A 163 11.85 -1.37 -0.54
CA TYR A 163 13.14 -1.19 0.15
C TYR A 163 13.99 -2.45 0.16
N TRP A 164 13.35 -3.61 0.27
CA TRP A 164 14.04 -4.90 0.24
C TRP A 164 14.72 -5.16 -1.10
N LEU A 165 14.11 -4.72 -2.21
CA LEU A 165 14.67 -4.83 -3.57
C LEU A 165 16.02 -4.10 -3.76
N ILE A 166 16.40 -3.17 -2.87
CA ILE A 166 17.67 -2.44 -3.02
C ILE A 166 18.86 -3.29 -2.53
N TRP A 167 18.63 -4.16 -1.54
CA TRP A 167 19.67 -4.99 -0.91
C TRP A 167 20.80 -4.20 -0.22
N ASP A 168 20.44 -3.10 0.45
CA ASP A 168 21.34 -2.23 1.21
C ASP A 168 21.21 -2.43 2.74
N GLU A 169 21.86 -1.58 3.54
CA GLU A 169 21.75 -1.60 5.01
C GLU A 169 20.31 -1.61 5.56
N ARG A 170 19.33 -1.01 4.86
CA ARG A 170 17.92 -1.08 5.29
C ARG A 170 17.34 -2.47 5.06
N ALA A 171 17.73 -3.13 3.97
CA ALA A 171 17.38 -4.53 3.76
C ALA A 171 17.94 -5.43 4.89
N ALA A 172 19.11 -5.09 5.44
CA ALA A 172 19.65 -5.80 6.61
C ALA A 172 18.72 -5.70 7.83
N LEU A 173 18.20 -4.50 8.09
CA LEU A 173 17.22 -4.27 9.17
C LEU A 173 15.87 -4.96 8.90
N LEU A 174 15.43 -4.99 7.64
CA LEU A 174 14.23 -5.73 7.23
C LEU A 174 14.41 -7.24 7.45
N ASN A 175 15.58 -7.79 7.13
CA ASN A 175 15.93 -9.19 7.43
C ASN A 175 15.85 -9.47 8.93
N GLN A 176 16.38 -8.59 9.78
CA GLN A 176 16.24 -8.74 11.24
C GLN A 176 14.78 -8.74 11.69
N SER A 177 13.92 -7.92 11.05
CA SER A 177 12.48 -7.95 11.32
C SER A 177 11.82 -9.25 10.85
N LEU A 178 12.25 -9.79 9.70
CA LEU A 178 11.78 -11.06 9.17
C LEU A 178 12.17 -12.22 10.10
N PHE A 179 13.44 -12.27 10.51
CA PHE A 179 13.98 -13.31 11.40
C PHE A 179 13.18 -13.36 12.69
N LYS A 180 12.94 -12.19 13.29
CA LYS A 180 12.13 -12.03 14.49
C LYS A 180 10.70 -12.56 14.38
N VAL A 181 10.07 -12.43 13.21
CA VAL A 181 8.70 -12.90 12.97
C VAL A 181 8.68 -14.40 12.68
N LEU A 182 9.59 -14.87 11.82
CA LEU A 182 9.62 -16.24 11.34
C LEU A 182 10.22 -17.22 12.35
N SER A 183 11.14 -16.78 13.21
CA SER A 183 11.74 -17.65 14.23
C SER A 183 10.72 -18.10 15.30
N GLY A 184 9.58 -17.43 15.42
CA GLY A 184 8.53 -17.77 16.38
C GLY A 184 7.70 -19.01 16.02
N PHE A 185 7.87 -19.60 14.83
CA PHE A 185 7.15 -20.80 14.40
C PHE A 185 7.98 -21.68 13.47
N ARG A 186 7.74 -23.01 13.51
CA ARG A 186 8.60 -24.03 12.88
C ARG A 186 8.76 -23.90 11.36
N SER A 187 7.67 -23.70 10.62
CA SER A 187 7.75 -23.50 9.17
C SER A 187 8.49 -22.22 8.77
N GLY A 188 8.49 -21.21 9.63
CA GLY A 188 9.26 -19.98 9.45
C GLY A 188 10.76 -20.24 9.61
N GLN A 189 11.16 -21.02 10.62
CA GLN A 189 12.54 -21.43 10.82
C GLN A 189 13.09 -22.22 9.63
N THR A 190 12.29 -23.15 9.08
CA THR A 190 12.63 -23.88 7.84
C THR A 190 12.93 -22.91 6.69
N PHE A 191 12.04 -21.96 6.43
CA PHE A 191 12.25 -20.94 5.40
C PHE A 191 13.51 -20.10 5.64
N LEU A 192 13.82 -19.75 6.90
CA LEU A 192 15.02 -18.98 7.24
C LEU A 192 16.30 -19.76 6.98
N VAL A 193 16.33 -21.06 7.28
CA VAL A 193 17.47 -21.92 6.94
C VAL A 193 17.65 -21.98 5.43
N ASP A 194 16.58 -22.23 4.66
CA ASP A 194 16.65 -22.26 3.20
C ASP A 194 17.10 -20.91 2.61
N TYR A 195 16.65 -19.80 3.20
CA TYR A 195 17.08 -18.45 2.86
C TYR A 195 18.58 -18.24 3.09
N LEU A 196 19.11 -18.64 4.25
CA LEU A 196 20.52 -18.47 4.61
C LEU A 196 21.46 -19.44 3.88
N VAL A 197 21.04 -20.70 3.74
CA VAL A 197 21.74 -21.69 2.89
C VAL A 197 21.76 -21.19 1.45
N GLY A 198 20.64 -20.64 0.96
CA GLY A 198 20.56 -20.09 -0.39
C GLY A 198 21.43 -18.84 -0.61
N ASP A 199 21.67 -18.04 0.43
CA ASP A 199 22.65 -16.95 0.38
C ASP A 199 24.07 -17.49 0.15
N ALA A 200 24.49 -18.47 0.96
CA ALA A 200 25.80 -19.09 0.85
C ALA A 200 26.00 -19.85 -0.47
N ALA A 201 24.94 -20.49 -1.00
CA ALA A 201 24.95 -21.25 -2.24
C ALA A 201 24.73 -20.40 -3.51
N GLY A 202 24.57 -19.07 -3.37
CA GLY A 202 24.33 -18.18 -4.52
C GLY A 202 22.92 -18.31 -5.14
N THR A 203 21.99 -19.00 -4.49
CA THR A 203 20.59 -19.17 -4.92
C THR A 203 19.65 -18.07 -4.40
N GLY A 204 20.21 -16.97 -3.86
CA GLY A 204 19.47 -15.80 -3.40
C GLY A 204 18.51 -15.15 -4.42
N TRP A 205 18.59 -15.53 -5.71
CA TRP A 205 17.63 -15.14 -6.73
C TRP A 205 16.20 -15.59 -6.42
N VAL A 206 16.00 -16.75 -5.75
CA VAL A 206 14.66 -17.25 -5.39
C VAL A 206 13.97 -16.28 -4.43
N PHE A 207 14.68 -15.85 -3.39
CA PHE A 207 14.16 -14.88 -2.44
C PHE A 207 13.85 -13.54 -3.12
N MET A 208 14.77 -13.03 -3.94
CA MET A 208 14.56 -11.78 -4.66
C MET A 208 13.39 -11.86 -5.66
N MET A 209 13.19 -13.02 -6.28
CA MET A 209 12.02 -13.30 -7.12
C MET A 209 10.72 -13.23 -6.29
N ILE A 210 10.68 -13.83 -5.09
CA ILE A 210 9.51 -13.75 -4.21
C ILE A 210 9.21 -12.29 -3.85
N VAL A 211 10.23 -11.51 -3.46
CA VAL A 211 10.07 -10.11 -3.10
C VAL A 211 9.53 -9.29 -4.26
N ILE A 212 10.07 -9.45 -5.48
CA ILE A 212 9.57 -8.67 -6.62
C ILE A 212 8.17 -9.11 -7.05
N VAL A 213 7.87 -10.41 -7.05
CA VAL A 213 6.52 -10.92 -7.34
C VAL A 213 5.52 -10.37 -6.31
N LEU A 214 5.90 -10.34 -5.03
CA LEU A 214 5.09 -9.76 -3.98
C LEU A 214 4.88 -8.25 -4.21
N HIS A 215 5.93 -7.51 -4.54
CA HIS A 215 5.85 -6.08 -4.81
C HIS A 215 4.91 -5.76 -5.99
N LEU A 216 5.05 -6.49 -7.09
CA LEU A 216 4.21 -6.33 -8.29
C LEU A 216 2.77 -6.82 -8.06
N GLY A 217 2.60 -7.95 -7.37
CA GLY A 217 1.30 -8.53 -7.03
C GLY A 217 0.49 -7.64 -6.09
N LEU A 218 1.13 -7.10 -5.05
CA LEU A 218 0.50 -6.11 -4.16
C LEU A 218 0.14 -4.83 -4.92
N SER A 219 0.97 -4.39 -5.88
CA SER A 219 0.66 -3.25 -6.74
C SER A 219 -0.57 -3.49 -7.62
N ALA A 220 -0.74 -4.69 -8.17
CA ALA A 220 -1.96 -5.08 -8.89
C ALA A 220 -3.19 -5.12 -7.95
N LEU A 221 -3.00 -5.57 -6.70
CA LEU A 221 -4.05 -5.57 -5.68
C LEU A 221 -4.54 -4.15 -5.35
N VAL A 222 -3.66 -3.14 -5.33
CA VAL A 222 -4.05 -1.72 -5.21
C VAL A 222 -5.00 -1.32 -6.33
N GLY A 223 -4.74 -1.73 -7.58
CA GLY A 223 -5.64 -1.49 -8.71
C GLY A 223 -7.04 -2.10 -8.52
N TYR A 224 -7.12 -3.32 -7.99
CA TYR A 224 -8.39 -3.97 -7.65
C TYR A 224 -9.13 -3.24 -6.51
N PHE A 225 -8.42 -2.84 -5.45
CA PHE A 225 -9.00 -2.06 -4.36
C PHE A 225 -9.49 -0.69 -4.83
N LEU A 226 -8.78 -0.03 -5.74
CA LEU A 226 -9.20 1.23 -6.33
C LEU A 226 -10.51 1.07 -7.14
N TRP A 227 -10.67 -0.03 -7.87
CA TRP A 227 -11.94 -0.34 -8.53
C TRP A 227 -13.09 -0.50 -7.53
N LEU A 228 -12.89 -1.26 -6.44
CA LEU A 228 -13.89 -1.40 -5.38
C LEU A 228 -14.20 -0.06 -4.70
N HIS A 229 -13.18 0.76 -4.48
CA HIS A 229 -13.27 2.08 -3.86
C HIS A 229 -14.18 3.04 -4.65
N LEU A 230 -14.15 2.95 -5.99
CA LEU A 230 -14.94 3.79 -6.89
C LEU A 230 -16.29 3.18 -7.30
N LYS A 231 -16.52 1.88 -7.07
CA LYS A 231 -17.66 1.10 -7.58
C LYS A 231 -19.04 1.69 -7.29
N ARG A 232 -19.23 2.35 -6.14
CA ARG A 232 -20.53 2.93 -5.71
C ARG A 232 -20.68 4.43 -6.03
N MET A 233 -19.86 4.97 -6.91
CA MET A 233 -19.89 6.38 -7.29
C MET A 233 -20.15 6.53 -8.80
N SER A 234 -21.23 7.23 -9.16
CA SER A 234 -21.46 7.62 -10.57
C SER A 234 -20.46 8.68 -10.99
N ARG A 235 -19.88 8.59 -12.19
CA ARG A 235 -18.95 9.63 -12.72
C ARG A 235 -17.86 10.01 -11.71
N ALA A 236 -17.21 9.04 -11.09
CA ALA A 236 -16.12 9.31 -10.16
C ALA A 236 -14.98 10.06 -10.88
N LYS A 237 -14.63 11.25 -10.39
CA LYS A 237 -13.42 11.94 -10.81
C LYS A 237 -12.23 11.18 -10.23
N TRP A 238 -11.50 10.47 -11.07
CA TRP A 238 -10.35 9.65 -10.65
C TRP A 238 -9.00 10.29 -10.97
N MET A 239 -8.98 11.30 -11.86
CA MET A 239 -7.78 12.07 -12.21
C MET A 239 -7.95 13.55 -11.82
N PRO A 240 -6.87 14.22 -11.38
CA PRO A 240 -6.93 15.64 -11.06
C PRO A 240 -6.96 16.46 -12.36
N PRO A 241 -7.31 17.75 -12.28
CA PRO A 241 -7.22 18.65 -13.43
C PRO A 241 -5.83 18.64 -14.08
N ARG A 242 -5.77 18.88 -15.40
CA ARG A 242 -4.52 18.80 -16.18
C ARG A 242 -3.37 19.63 -15.62
N TYR A 243 -3.65 20.82 -15.10
CA TYR A 243 -2.63 21.68 -14.51
C TYR A 243 -2.01 21.04 -13.26
N TRP A 244 -2.77 20.33 -12.43
CA TRP A 244 -2.23 19.59 -11.29
C TRP A 244 -1.35 18.43 -11.72
N MET A 245 -1.71 17.70 -12.77
CA MET A 245 -0.84 16.64 -13.31
C MET A 245 0.52 17.21 -13.76
N VAL A 246 0.51 18.32 -14.50
CA VAL A 246 1.73 18.99 -14.97
C VAL A 246 2.55 19.53 -13.80
N ILE A 247 1.93 20.22 -12.84
CA ILE A 247 2.60 20.75 -11.65
C ILE A 247 3.24 19.61 -10.84
N SER A 248 2.51 18.53 -10.57
CA SER A 248 3.02 17.39 -9.81
C SER A 248 4.23 16.74 -10.49
N VAL A 249 4.17 16.50 -11.81
CA VAL A 249 5.31 15.95 -12.58
C VAL A 249 6.48 16.91 -12.60
N PHE A 250 6.24 18.20 -12.80
CA PHE A 250 7.29 19.23 -12.81
C PHE A 250 8.00 19.32 -11.45
N VAL A 251 7.24 19.35 -10.35
CA VAL A 251 7.81 19.37 -9.00
C VAL A 251 8.58 18.08 -8.72
N LEU A 252 8.05 16.91 -9.11
CA LEU A 252 8.77 15.64 -8.97
C LEU A 252 10.07 15.61 -9.76
N LEU A 253 10.08 16.08 -11.01
CA LEU A 253 11.28 16.13 -11.85
C LEU A 253 12.34 17.07 -11.28
N ILE A 254 11.95 18.27 -10.85
CA ILE A 254 12.86 19.23 -10.21
C ILE A 254 13.42 18.62 -8.93
N THR A 255 12.57 18.04 -8.10
CA THR A 255 12.98 17.42 -6.84
C THR A 255 13.95 16.27 -7.10
N ALA A 256 13.62 15.37 -8.01
CA ALA A 256 14.46 14.23 -8.40
C ALA A 256 15.81 14.66 -8.97
N ALA A 257 15.86 15.78 -9.69
CA ALA A 257 17.10 16.34 -10.23
C ALA A 257 17.96 17.04 -9.17
N LEU A 258 17.34 17.80 -8.25
CA LEU A 258 18.03 18.56 -7.22
C LEU A 258 18.46 17.69 -6.02
N PHE A 259 17.68 16.66 -5.71
CA PHE A 259 17.86 15.78 -4.56
C PHE A 259 17.86 14.33 -5.05
N PRO A 260 18.99 13.80 -5.53
CA PRO A 260 19.09 12.38 -5.85
C PRO A 260 19.00 11.54 -4.57
N VAL A 261 18.46 10.32 -4.70
CA VAL A 261 18.27 9.40 -3.56
C VAL A 261 19.60 8.82 -3.09
N GLY A 262 20.54 8.58 -4.00
CA GLY A 262 21.85 7.99 -3.69
C GLY A 262 21.79 6.49 -3.40
N MET A 263 22.87 5.96 -2.84
CA MET A 263 23.03 4.56 -2.46
C MET A 263 23.57 4.48 -1.03
N LEU A 264 23.01 3.58 -0.24
CA LEU A 264 23.61 3.14 1.02
C LEU A 264 24.64 2.03 0.76
N PRO A 265 25.54 1.74 1.72
CA PRO A 265 26.40 0.58 1.66
C PRO A 265 25.59 -0.72 1.44
N PRO A 266 26.18 -1.71 0.75
CA PRO A 266 25.53 -3.00 0.57
C PRO A 266 25.32 -3.69 1.92
N LEU A 267 24.29 -4.53 1.99
CA LEU A 267 24.04 -5.38 3.15
C LEU A 267 25.30 -6.18 3.52
N ASN A 268 25.66 -6.16 4.80
CA ASN A 268 26.73 -6.97 5.37
C ASN A 268 26.11 -8.06 6.26
N SER A 269 26.39 -9.33 5.97
CA SER A 269 25.86 -10.48 6.72
C SER A 269 26.57 -10.70 8.07
N THR A 270 27.77 -10.16 8.26
CA THR A 270 28.57 -10.36 9.47
C THR A 270 28.57 -9.17 10.42
N GLN A 271 28.02 -8.02 10.00
CA GLN A 271 27.96 -6.81 10.81
C GLN A 271 26.62 -6.09 10.67
N LEU A 272 26.01 -5.79 11.81
CA LEU A 272 24.77 -5.01 11.89
C LEU A 272 25.08 -3.50 11.82
N PRO A 273 24.23 -2.71 11.15
CA PRO A 273 24.43 -1.27 11.04
C PRO A 273 24.20 -0.58 12.40
N ALA A 274 25.14 0.29 12.82
CA ALA A 274 25.00 1.09 14.04
C ALA A 274 23.81 2.06 13.94
N GLU A 275 23.75 2.74 12.80
CA GLU A 275 22.68 3.64 12.41
C GLU A 275 22.36 3.42 10.93
N ALA A 276 21.11 3.69 10.55
CA ALA A 276 20.70 3.72 9.17
C ALA A 276 19.64 4.81 8.97
N PRO A 277 19.60 5.48 7.80
CA PRO A 277 18.52 6.41 7.52
C PRO A 277 17.22 5.65 7.26
N ILE A 278 16.22 5.96 8.08
CA ILE A 278 14.90 5.35 8.04
C ILE A 278 13.90 6.30 7.42
N ASP A 279 13.08 5.71 6.56
CA ASP A 279 11.91 6.35 6.03
C ASP A 279 10.71 6.12 6.91
N LEU A 280 10.24 7.17 7.58
CA LEU A 280 9.12 7.10 8.50
C LEU A 280 7.76 6.88 7.80
N PHE A 281 7.66 6.91 6.48
CA PHE A 281 6.40 6.55 5.80
C PHE A 281 6.20 5.03 5.74
N TYR A 282 7.27 4.27 5.52
CA TYR A 282 7.19 2.81 5.33
C TYR A 282 7.87 2.01 6.44
N LEU A 283 8.98 2.52 6.98
CA LEU A 283 9.86 1.83 7.91
C LEU A 283 9.77 2.39 9.34
N PHE A 284 8.75 3.19 9.67
CA PHE A 284 8.54 3.76 11.02
C PHE A 284 8.47 2.72 12.13
N TYR A 285 8.07 1.49 11.80
CA TYR A 285 7.91 0.42 12.77
C TYR A 285 9.25 -0.21 13.17
N LEU A 286 10.28 -0.15 12.33
CA LEU A 286 11.53 -0.89 12.57
C LEU A 286 12.19 -0.54 13.91
N PRO A 287 12.34 0.74 14.31
CA PRO A 287 13.02 1.06 15.56
C PRO A 287 12.30 0.51 16.80
N THR A 288 10.98 0.57 16.83
CA THR A 288 10.17 0.07 17.95
C THR A 288 9.98 -1.44 17.90
N PHE A 289 9.85 -2.02 16.70
CA PHE A 289 9.68 -3.45 16.48
C PHE A 289 10.95 -4.25 16.81
N LEU A 290 12.12 -3.73 16.41
CA LEU A 290 13.39 -4.40 16.69
C LEU A 290 13.83 -4.26 18.15
N ARG A 291 13.43 -3.20 18.87
CA ARG A 291 13.82 -3.00 20.29
C ARG A 291 12.78 -3.46 21.30
N GLY A 292 11.51 -3.44 20.93
CA GLY A 292 10.39 -3.66 21.84
C GLY A 292 9.71 -5.02 21.68
N PRO A 293 8.69 -5.29 22.51
CA PRO A 293 7.89 -6.50 22.41
C PRO A 293 7.06 -6.50 21.11
N GLN A 294 7.31 -7.47 20.24
CA GLN A 294 6.64 -7.58 18.93
C GLN A 294 5.11 -7.72 19.07
N ALA A 295 4.66 -8.47 20.08
CA ALA A 295 3.24 -8.67 20.36
C ALA A 295 2.52 -7.34 20.66
N LEU A 296 3.18 -6.41 21.35
CA LEU A 296 2.63 -5.09 21.63
C LEU A 296 2.48 -4.28 20.35
N PHE A 297 3.49 -4.29 19.47
CA PHE A 297 3.42 -3.63 18.18
C PHE A 297 2.24 -4.14 17.34
N TRP A 298 2.13 -5.47 17.16
CA TRP A 298 1.04 -6.07 16.38
C TRP A 298 -0.33 -5.80 17.00
N SER A 299 -0.44 -5.83 18.33
CA SER A 299 -1.68 -5.50 19.03
C SER A 299 -2.13 -4.07 18.77
N ILE A 300 -1.20 -3.10 18.85
CA ILE A 300 -1.50 -1.69 18.57
C ILE A 300 -1.88 -1.49 17.09
N LEU A 301 -1.12 -2.08 16.17
CA LEU A 301 -1.39 -1.96 14.73
C LEU A 301 -2.75 -2.56 14.37
N LEU A 302 -3.03 -3.78 14.82
CA LEU A 302 -4.31 -4.46 14.59
C LEU A 302 -5.48 -3.70 15.24
N PHE A 303 -5.27 -3.09 16.40
CA PHE A 303 -6.28 -2.25 17.05
C PHE A 303 -6.58 -0.99 16.24
N ILE A 304 -5.55 -0.26 15.78
CA ILE A 304 -5.72 0.96 14.96
C ILE A 304 -6.41 0.63 13.64
N VAL A 305 -5.95 -0.40 12.93
CA VAL A 305 -6.53 -0.83 11.65
C VAL A 305 -7.95 -1.35 11.87
N GLY A 306 -8.16 -2.20 12.89
CA GLY A 306 -9.45 -2.76 13.25
C GLY A 306 -10.50 -1.70 13.60
N ILE A 307 -10.14 -0.72 14.43
CA ILE A 307 -11.00 0.43 14.72
C ILE A 307 -11.28 1.22 13.45
N SER A 308 -10.25 1.54 12.67
CA SER A 308 -10.40 2.33 11.44
C SER A 308 -11.35 1.65 10.47
N LEU A 309 -11.25 0.33 10.29
CA LEU A 309 -12.19 -0.46 9.50
C LEU A 309 -13.60 -0.45 10.10
N ALA A 310 -13.73 -0.57 11.42
CA ALA A 310 -15.02 -0.64 12.11
C ALA A 310 -15.74 0.72 12.26
N LEU A 311 -15.05 1.86 12.04
CA LEU A 311 -15.59 3.21 12.21
C LEU A 311 -16.95 3.44 11.56
N PRO A 312 -17.23 3.01 10.31
CA PRO A 312 -18.54 3.20 9.68
C PRO A 312 -19.71 2.56 10.45
N TRP A 313 -19.43 1.52 11.24
CA TRP A 313 -20.42 0.75 12.01
C TRP A 313 -20.43 1.10 13.50
N ILE A 314 -19.31 1.54 14.06
CA ILE A 314 -19.23 2.06 15.44
C ILE A 314 -19.88 3.44 15.53
N LEU A 315 -19.73 4.26 14.48
CA LEU A 315 -20.34 5.58 14.37
C LEU A 315 -21.40 5.58 13.26
N PRO A 316 -22.46 4.76 13.35
CA PRO A 316 -23.43 4.67 12.26
C PRO A 316 -24.10 6.01 12.07
N ARG A 317 -24.43 6.31 10.80
CA ARG A 317 -25.35 7.41 10.50
C ARG A 317 -26.70 7.00 11.09
N ALA A 318 -27.34 7.90 11.83
CA ALA A 318 -28.68 7.62 12.36
C ALA A 318 -29.56 7.14 11.21
N LYS A 319 -30.17 5.96 11.37
CA LYS A 319 -30.92 5.21 10.34
C LYS A 319 -32.18 5.96 9.85
N GLU A 320 -32.43 7.16 10.38
CA GLU A 320 -33.70 7.88 10.32
C GLU A 320 -33.75 9.01 9.28
N LEU A 321 -32.67 9.28 8.53
CA LEU A 321 -32.81 10.15 7.36
C LEU A 321 -33.62 9.40 6.30
N LYS A 322 -34.93 9.71 6.25
CA LYS A 322 -35.86 9.13 5.26
C LYS A 322 -35.25 9.27 3.86
N PRO A 323 -35.10 8.18 3.10
CA PRO A 323 -34.75 8.24 1.69
C PRO A 323 -35.72 9.18 0.96
N VAL A 324 -35.25 9.78 -0.14
CA VAL A 324 -36.16 10.50 -1.04
C VAL A 324 -37.25 9.52 -1.48
N GLN A 325 -38.49 9.99 -1.54
CA GLN A 325 -39.65 9.24 -2.02
C GLN A 325 -40.14 9.81 -3.35
N VAL A 326 -40.79 8.96 -4.14
CA VAL A 326 -41.34 9.31 -5.45
C VAL A 326 -42.85 9.38 -5.34
N ASP A 327 -43.42 10.54 -5.65
CA ASP A 327 -44.84 10.69 -5.87
C ASP A 327 -45.18 10.25 -7.31
N LEU A 328 -45.75 9.06 -7.42
CA LEU A 328 -46.13 8.48 -8.71
C LEU A 328 -47.21 9.29 -9.43
N ALA A 329 -48.00 10.12 -8.74
CA ALA A 329 -49.02 10.96 -9.37
C ALA A 329 -48.39 12.10 -10.18
N HIS A 330 -47.24 12.64 -9.73
CA HIS A 330 -46.54 13.74 -10.38
C HIS A 330 -45.31 13.28 -11.20
N CYS A 331 -44.92 12.01 -11.10
CA CYS A 331 -43.77 11.47 -11.83
C CYS A 331 -44.06 11.32 -13.33
N ASP A 332 -43.39 12.12 -14.16
CA ASP A 332 -43.53 12.15 -15.62
C ASP A 332 -42.57 11.19 -16.37
N GLY A 333 -41.70 10.49 -15.65
CA GLY A 333 -40.78 9.51 -16.22
C GLY A 333 -39.64 10.11 -17.05
N CYS A 334 -39.31 11.39 -16.91
CA CYS A 334 -38.33 12.11 -17.75
C CYS A 334 -36.85 11.73 -17.56
N THR A 335 -36.52 10.86 -16.61
CA THR A 335 -35.16 10.33 -16.32
C THR A 335 -34.14 11.33 -15.73
N LEU A 336 -34.51 12.60 -15.55
CA LEU A 336 -33.59 13.64 -15.04
C LEU A 336 -33.02 13.29 -13.66
N CYS A 337 -33.85 12.75 -12.76
CA CYS A 337 -33.46 12.38 -11.41
C CYS A 337 -32.42 11.24 -11.38
N GLU A 338 -32.53 10.25 -12.27
CA GLU A 338 -31.54 9.18 -12.44
C GLU A 338 -30.21 9.75 -12.94
N ARG A 339 -30.26 10.54 -14.02
CA ARG A 339 -29.06 11.13 -14.62
C ARG A 339 -28.28 12.00 -13.62
N ASP A 340 -29.01 12.79 -12.85
CA ASP A 340 -28.42 13.78 -11.96
C ASP A 340 -28.06 13.21 -10.58
N CYS A 341 -28.42 11.95 -10.27
CA CYS A 341 -28.07 11.30 -9.01
C CYS A 341 -26.54 11.04 -8.90
N PRO A 342 -25.84 11.62 -7.90
CA PRO A 342 -24.41 11.41 -7.70
C PRO A 342 -24.07 10.09 -6.99
N TYR A 343 -25.05 9.24 -6.67
CA TYR A 343 -24.81 8.00 -5.92
C TYR A 343 -25.34 6.76 -6.63
N ALA A 344 -25.82 6.92 -7.88
CA ALA A 344 -26.50 5.86 -8.63
C ALA A 344 -27.65 5.21 -7.83
N ALA A 345 -28.29 5.99 -6.96
CA ALA A 345 -29.35 5.54 -6.06
C ALA A 345 -30.74 5.54 -6.71
N ILE A 346 -30.87 6.05 -7.94
CA ILE A 346 -32.14 6.14 -8.65
C ILE A 346 -31.98 5.40 -9.97
N LYS A 347 -32.95 4.54 -10.30
CA LYS A 347 -33.06 3.88 -11.60
C LYS A 347 -34.44 4.12 -12.18
N MET A 348 -34.52 4.26 -13.49
CA MET A 348 -35.81 4.31 -14.18
C MET A 348 -36.26 2.89 -14.53
N VAL A 349 -37.38 2.48 -13.96
CA VAL A 349 -37.94 1.14 -14.13
C VAL A 349 -39.33 1.21 -14.77
N PRO A 350 -39.81 0.15 -15.43
CA PRO A 350 -41.19 0.10 -15.90
C PRO A 350 -42.17 0.37 -14.76
N ARG A 351 -43.19 1.19 -15.03
CA ARG A 351 -44.17 1.60 -14.03
C ARG A 351 -45.02 0.42 -13.57
N THR A 352 -45.23 0.29 -12.25
CA THR A 352 -45.89 -0.89 -11.66
C THR A 352 -47.41 -0.86 -11.72
N ASP A 353 -48.01 0.33 -11.83
CA ASP A 353 -49.46 0.54 -11.84
C ASP A 353 -50.08 0.56 -13.26
N GLY A 354 -49.26 0.38 -14.31
CA GLY A 354 -49.71 0.41 -15.71
C GLY A 354 -50.15 1.79 -16.24
N ALA A 355 -50.08 2.85 -15.43
CA ALA A 355 -50.43 4.21 -15.85
C ALA A 355 -49.36 4.80 -16.80
N ARG A 356 -49.71 5.90 -17.48
CA ARG A 356 -48.72 6.74 -18.17
C ARG A 356 -48.12 7.72 -17.16
N PRO A 357 -46.80 7.97 -17.21
CA PRO A 357 -45.80 7.50 -18.18
C PRO A 357 -45.32 6.06 -17.94
N LYS A 358 -44.74 5.42 -18.98
CA LYS A 358 -44.34 4.00 -18.95
C LYS A 358 -43.22 3.67 -17.94
N PHE A 359 -42.47 4.67 -17.49
CA PHE A 359 -41.35 4.50 -16.56
C PHE A 359 -41.62 5.31 -15.29
N GLN A 360 -41.16 4.77 -14.16
CA GLN A 360 -41.11 5.46 -12.87
C GLN A 360 -39.69 5.47 -12.33
N ALA A 361 -39.38 6.46 -11.51
CA ALA A 361 -38.16 6.44 -10.72
C ALA A 361 -38.32 5.46 -9.56
N GLU A 362 -37.34 4.59 -9.37
CA GLU A 362 -37.19 3.74 -8.19
C GLU A 362 -35.92 4.12 -7.45
N ILE A 363 -36.02 4.24 -6.11
CA ILE A 363 -34.94 4.73 -5.26
C ILE A 363 -34.41 3.57 -4.42
N ASP A 364 -33.12 3.26 -4.55
CA ASP A 364 -32.42 2.31 -3.69
C ASP A 364 -32.07 2.99 -2.35
N PRO A 365 -32.71 2.58 -1.24
CA PRO A 365 -32.48 3.18 0.07
C PRO A 365 -31.05 2.93 0.60
N ASN A 366 -30.34 1.93 0.11
CA ASN A 366 -28.98 1.62 0.54
C ASN A 366 -27.92 2.54 -0.07
N LEU A 367 -28.26 3.19 -1.19
CA LEU A 367 -27.37 4.13 -1.90
C LEU A 367 -27.77 5.58 -1.68
N CYS A 368 -29.04 5.85 -1.37
CA CYS A 368 -29.55 7.20 -1.15
C CYS A 368 -28.94 7.84 0.11
N VAL A 369 -28.28 8.99 -0.03
CA VAL A 369 -27.76 9.79 1.11
C VAL A 369 -28.70 10.94 1.51
N SER A 370 -29.91 10.96 0.96
CA SER A 370 -30.92 12.02 1.13
C SER A 370 -30.39 13.42 0.80
N CYS A 371 -29.57 13.57 -0.26
CA CYS A 371 -28.95 14.86 -0.61
C CYS A 371 -29.91 15.88 -1.25
N GLY A 372 -31.05 15.44 -1.80
CA GLY A 372 -32.02 16.31 -2.48
C GLY A 372 -31.59 16.80 -3.87
N VAL A 373 -30.49 16.33 -4.47
CA VAL A 373 -30.10 16.72 -5.84
C VAL A 373 -31.20 16.38 -6.84
N CYS A 374 -31.78 15.18 -6.71
CA CYS A 374 -32.88 14.73 -7.55
C CYS A 374 -34.14 15.59 -7.41
N ILE A 375 -34.42 16.09 -6.20
CA ILE A 375 -35.52 17.03 -5.92
C ILE A 375 -35.41 18.27 -6.80
N GLY A 376 -34.26 18.95 -6.79
CA GLY A 376 -34.07 20.13 -7.63
C GLY A 376 -34.04 19.82 -9.14
N SER A 377 -33.75 18.56 -9.49
CA SER A 377 -33.69 18.09 -10.88
C SER A 377 -35.08 17.71 -11.43
N CYS A 378 -36.09 17.57 -10.58
CA CYS A 378 -37.45 17.21 -10.97
C CYS A 378 -38.25 18.47 -11.35
N PRO A 379 -38.69 18.62 -12.61
CA PRO A 379 -39.49 19.77 -13.03
C PRO A 379 -40.86 19.82 -12.35
N ASP A 380 -41.47 18.64 -12.13
CA ASP A 380 -42.83 18.49 -11.60
C ASP A 380 -42.88 18.32 -10.06
N ASN A 381 -41.74 18.47 -9.38
CA ASN A 381 -41.62 18.30 -7.92
C ASN A 381 -42.14 16.95 -7.38
N ALA A 382 -42.08 15.89 -8.17
CA ALA A 382 -42.52 14.53 -7.83
C ALA A 382 -41.62 13.79 -6.82
N LEU A 383 -40.67 14.48 -6.18
CA LEU A 383 -39.70 13.89 -5.26
C LEU A 383 -39.71 14.64 -3.92
N THR A 384 -39.72 13.94 -2.80
CA THR A 384 -39.89 14.55 -1.46
C THR A 384 -39.00 13.88 -0.40
N PHE A 385 -38.83 14.54 0.74
CA PHE A 385 -38.25 13.93 1.94
C PHE A 385 -39.36 13.35 2.82
N GLY A 386 -39.58 12.03 2.71
CA GLY A 386 -40.72 11.41 3.38
C GLY A 386 -42.05 11.98 2.88
N ASP A 387 -43.00 12.14 3.80
CA ASP A 387 -44.40 12.42 3.49
C ASP A 387 -44.70 13.93 3.31
N ILE A 388 -43.70 14.82 3.50
CA ILE A 388 -43.89 16.27 3.39
C ILE A 388 -43.54 16.72 1.97
N PRO A 389 -44.51 17.26 1.19
CA PRO A 389 -44.23 17.85 -0.11
C PRO A 389 -43.22 19.00 -0.01
N LEU A 390 -42.57 19.34 -1.11
CA LEU A 390 -41.68 20.52 -1.15
C LEU A 390 -42.45 21.84 -1.20
N ASN A 391 -43.73 21.80 -1.59
CA ASN A 391 -44.59 22.98 -1.72
C ASN A 391 -44.60 23.86 -0.45
N PRO A 392 -44.71 23.32 0.78
CA PRO A 392 -44.50 24.07 2.01
C PRO A 392 -43.21 24.91 2.07
N LEU A 393 -42.05 24.34 1.75
CA LEU A 393 -40.76 25.05 1.79
C LEU A 393 -40.76 26.28 0.86
N TRP A 394 -41.23 26.06 -0.36
CA TRP A 394 -41.28 27.11 -1.39
C TRP A 394 -42.32 28.17 -1.06
N LYS A 395 -43.48 27.75 -0.57
CA LYS A 395 -44.54 28.66 -0.12
C LYS A 395 -44.07 29.54 1.03
N THR A 396 -43.47 28.96 2.08
CA THR A 396 -42.93 29.73 3.22
C THR A 396 -41.86 30.72 2.78
N THR A 397 -40.98 30.33 1.86
CA THR A 397 -39.96 31.24 1.31
C THR A 397 -40.62 32.44 0.61
N LEU A 398 -41.60 32.19 -0.26
CA LEU A 398 -42.29 33.24 -1.01
C LEU A 398 -43.15 34.14 -0.11
N GLU A 399 -43.81 33.57 0.90
CA GLU A 399 -44.57 34.31 1.91
C GLU A 399 -43.67 35.28 2.68
N GLN A 400 -42.50 34.81 3.14
CA GLN A 400 -41.52 35.64 3.84
C GLN A 400 -40.96 36.78 2.97
N VAL A 401 -40.71 36.51 1.69
CA VAL A 401 -40.27 37.54 0.73
C VAL A 401 -41.35 38.58 0.52
N THR A 402 -42.59 38.14 0.36
CA THR A 402 -43.76 39.01 0.13
C THR A 402 -44.07 39.87 1.35
N GLU A 403 -43.96 39.31 2.56
CA GLU A 403 -44.22 40.00 3.82
C GLU A 403 -43.18 41.08 4.11
N LYS A 404 -41.88 40.75 4.02
CA LYS A 404 -40.81 41.67 4.40
C LYS A 404 -40.54 42.75 3.35
N LYS A 405 -40.70 42.42 2.06
CA LYS A 405 -40.36 43.22 0.87
C LYS A 405 -38.88 43.63 0.82
N ASN A 406 -38.28 43.63 -0.38
CA ASN A 406 -36.89 44.10 -0.61
C ASN A 406 -35.82 43.34 0.21
N VAL A 407 -36.05 42.08 0.52
CA VAL A 407 -35.11 41.21 1.25
C VAL A 407 -34.22 40.44 0.27
N LYS A 408 -32.95 40.27 0.60
CA LYS A 408 -32.02 39.41 -0.14
C LYS A 408 -32.25 37.95 0.24
N VAL A 409 -32.55 37.09 -0.73
CA VAL A 409 -32.75 35.65 -0.50
C VAL A 409 -31.47 34.89 -0.78
N VAL A 410 -30.99 34.13 0.20
CA VAL A 410 -29.74 33.35 0.09
C VAL A 410 -30.03 31.89 0.29
N PHE A 411 -29.97 31.10 -0.78
CA PHE A 411 -30.01 29.64 -0.67
C PHE A 411 -28.62 29.12 -0.30
N THR A 412 -28.56 28.22 0.67
CA THR A 412 -27.29 27.65 1.14
C THR A 412 -27.43 26.17 1.50
N CYS A 413 -26.35 25.39 1.42
CA CYS A 413 -26.38 23.98 1.84
C CYS A 413 -26.24 23.82 3.36
N GLU A 414 -26.60 22.63 3.86
CA GLU A 414 -26.52 22.23 5.28
C GLU A 414 -25.15 22.53 5.88
N ARG A 415 -24.07 22.15 5.16
CA ARG A 415 -22.70 22.33 5.62
C ARG A 415 -22.38 23.81 5.88
N HIS A 416 -22.80 24.69 4.97
CA HIS A 416 -22.63 26.14 5.11
C HIS A 416 -23.57 26.72 6.17
N ALA A 417 -24.79 26.21 6.27
CA ALA A 417 -25.74 26.61 7.30
C ALA A 417 -25.19 26.36 8.71
N ILE A 418 -24.52 25.22 8.92
CA ILE A 418 -23.94 24.84 10.22
C ILE A 418 -22.63 25.60 10.48
N HIS A 419 -21.72 25.66 9.50
CA HIS A 419 -20.34 26.09 9.75
C HIS A 419 -20.00 27.50 9.29
N GLY A 420 -20.81 28.11 8.41
CA GLY A 420 -20.48 29.37 7.75
C GLY A 420 -21.43 30.53 8.04
N VAL A 421 -22.74 30.27 8.11
CA VAL A 421 -23.76 31.33 8.20
C VAL A 421 -23.62 32.17 9.49
N GLY A 422 -23.50 31.53 10.65
CA GLY A 422 -23.31 32.21 11.94
C GLY A 422 -24.34 33.32 12.20
N ALA A 423 -23.85 34.53 12.49
CA ALA A 423 -24.69 35.67 12.85
C ALA A 423 -25.62 36.16 11.71
N HIS A 424 -25.36 35.77 10.46
CA HIS A 424 -26.19 36.14 9.30
C HIS A 424 -27.59 35.50 9.34
N PHE A 425 -27.82 34.48 10.18
CA PHE A 425 -29.18 33.99 10.42
C PHE A 425 -30.09 35.10 10.98
N ASN A 426 -29.56 36.04 11.77
CA ASN A 426 -30.35 37.06 12.45
C ASN A 426 -30.39 38.39 11.68
N ASP A 427 -29.89 38.45 10.45
CA ASP A 427 -29.89 39.67 9.65
C ASP A 427 -31.31 39.95 9.11
N PRO A 428 -31.93 41.10 9.43
CA PRO A 428 -33.29 41.41 8.99
C PRO A 428 -33.42 41.60 7.48
N ASN A 429 -32.32 41.95 6.79
CA ASN A 429 -32.31 42.22 5.35
C ASN A 429 -31.98 40.97 4.51
N ILE A 430 -31.70 39.84 5.17
CA ILE A 430 -31.27 38.61 4.50
C ILE A 430 -32.13 37.44 4.96
N HIS A 431 -32.82 36.80 4.02
CA HIS A 431 -33.54 35.56 4.25
C HIS A 431 -32.69 34.38 3.76
N ILE A 432 -32.10 33.64 4.70
CA ILE A 432 -31.29 32.46 4.39
C ILE A 432 -32.19 31.23 4.35
N VAL A 433 -32.17 30.49 3.25
CA VAL A 433 -32.92 29.25 3.02
C VAL A 433 -31.95 28.07 3.07
N PRO A 434 -31.93 27.29 4.17
CA PRO A 434 -31.04 26.14 4.32
C PRO A 434 -31.60 24.92 3.58
N LEU A 435 -30.77 24.32 2.74
CA LEU A 435 -31.09 23.13 1.97
C LEU A 435 -30.19 21.99 2.39
N THR A 436 -30.58 20.73 2.16
CA THR A 436 -29.65 19.60 2.37
C THR A 436 -28.40 19.76 1.50
N CYS A 437 -28.62 20.01 0.22
CA CYS A 437 -27.59 20.34 -0.75
C CYS A 437 -28.06 21.57 -1.51
N ILE A 438 -27.12 22.39 -1.97
CA ILE A 438 -27.45 23.55 -2.79
C ILE A 438 -28.20 23.14 -4.07
N ALA A 439 -27.89 21.97 -4.64
CA ALA A 439 -28.62 21.41 -5.78
C ALA A 439 -30.07 21.03 -5.50
N MET A 440 -30.53 20.98 -4.25
CA MET A 440 -31.94 20.78 -3.94
C MET A 440 -32.81 21.94 -4.44
N ALA A 441 -32.22 23.13 -4.59
CA ALA A 441 -32.94 24.26 -5.17
C ALA A 441 -33.33 23.94 -6.61
N ASN A 442 -34.61 24.12 -6.93
CA ASN A 442 -35.07 24.24 -8.29
C ASN A 442 -34.79 25.69 -8.76
N PRO A 443 -34.13 25.92 -9.91
CA PRO A 443 -33.80 27.27 -10.38
C PRO A 443 -35.03 28.17 -10.56
N ASN A 444 -36.21 27.61 -10.87
CA ASN A 444 -37.43 28.40 -11.03
C ASN A 444 -37.84 29.15 -9.75
N LEU A 445 -37.45 28.64 -8.58
CA LEU A 445 -37.74 29.28 -7.30
C LEU A 445 -36.99 30.60 -7.13
N ALA A 446 -35.80 30.70 -7.73
CA ALA A 446 -35.05 31.94 -7.74
C ALA A 446 -35.78 33.01 -8.53
N ALA A 447 -36.36 32.63 -9.68
CA ALA A 447 -37.21 33.52 -10.47
C ALA A 447 -38.47 33.92 -9.70
N GLN A 448 -39.16 32.97 -9.07
CA GLN A 448 -40.36 33.25 -8.27
C GLN A 448 -40.07 34.16 -7.07
N ALA A 449 -38.92 34.02 -6.42
CA ALA A 449 -38.51 34.90 -5.33
C ALA A 449 -38.28 36.34 -5.81
N LEU A 450 -37.64 36.53 -6.97
CA LEU A 450 -37.49 37.85 -7.59
C LEU A 450 -38.86 38.45 -7.95
N GLU A 451 -39.74 37.66 -8.58
CA GLU A 451 -41.10 38.07 -8.94
C GLU A 451 -41.95 38.44 -7.70
N ALA A 452 -41.73 37.76 -6.57
CA ALA A 452 -42.38 38.05 -5.28
C ALA A 452 -41.84 39.32 -4.57
N GLY A 453 -40.80 39.97 -5.10
CA GLY A 453 -40.25 41.23 -4.57
C GLY A 453 -38.96 41.09 -3.75
N ALA A 454 -38.20 40.00 -3.93
CA ALA A 454 -36.84 39.92 -3.41
C ALA A 454 -35.93 40.96 -4.07
N SER A 455 -35.00 41.54 -3.29
CA SER A 455 -34.05 42.55 -3.79
C SER A 455 -32.88 41.95 -4.57
N ASP A 456 -32.46 40.76 -4.16
CA ASP A 456 -31.37 39.98 -4.74
C ASP A 456 -31.60 38.49 -4.39
N VAL A 457 -31.18 37.58 -5.28
CA VAL A 457 -31.22 36.14 -5.03
C VAL A 457 -29.85 35.54 -5.30
N GLN A 458 -29.31 34.89 -4.27
CA GLN A 458 -27.97 34.34 -4.30
C GLN A 458 -27.95 32.86 -3.88
N PHE A 459 -27.13 32.08 -4.58
CA PHE A 459 -26.79 30.72 -4.20
C PHE A 459 -25.37 30.67 -3.64
N ILE A 460 -25.22 30.21 -2.40
CA ILE A 460 -23.91 30.02 -1.76
C ILE A 460 -23.71 28.54 -1.48
N GLY A 461 -22.67 27.96 -2.06
CA GLY A 461 -22.39 26.53 -1.96
C GLY A 461 -20.93 26.22 -1.69
N CYS A 462 -20.64 24.93 -1.55
CA CYS A 462 -19.28 24.43 -1.43
C CYS A 462 -18.47 24.66 -2.72
N PRO A 463 -17.13 24.70 -2.64
CA PRO A 463 -16.27 24.78 -3.81
C PRO A 463 -16.44 23.56 -4.74
N PRO A 464 -16.21 23.70 -6.06
CA PRO A 464 -16.35 22.65 -7.09
C PRO A 464 -15.77 21.29 -6.73
N GLU A 465 -14.60 21.29 -6.10
CA GLU A 465 -13.82 20.09 -5.81
C GLU A 465 -13.91 19.67 -4.32
N ASP A 466 -14.67 20.40 -3.50
CA ASP A 466 -14.93 20.06 -2.09
C ASP A 466 -16.43 20.03 -1.75
N CYS A 467 -17.28 19.77 -2.74
CA CYS A 467 -18.70 19.66 -2.50
C CYS A 467 -19.03 18.42 -1.67
N ALA A 468 -19.68 18.61 -0.51
CA ALA A 468 -20.05 17.53 0.41
C ALA A 468 -20.94 16.47 -0.27
N ASN A 469 -21.74 16.90 -1.24
CA ASN A 469 -22.62 16.05 -2.04
C ASN A 469 -22.11 15.84 -3.47
N ARG A 470 -20.78 15.84 -3.64
CA ARG A 470 -19.99 15.62 -4.87
C ARG A 470 -20.19 16.68 -5.96
N GLU A 471 -21.39 16.73 -6.45
CA GLU A 471 -21.75 17.26 -7.75
C GLU A 471 -22.76 18.43 -7.58
N GLY A 472 -23.46 18.52 -6.44
CA GLY A 472 -24.60 19.44 -6.31
C GLY A 472 -24.35 20.94 -6.55
N ASN A 473 -23.13 21.46 -6.41
CA ASN A 473 -22.81 22.83 -6.78
C ASN A 473 -22.77 23.03 -8.30
N VAL A 474 -22.03 22.17 -9.02
CA VAL A 474 -21.95 22.19 -10.49
C VAL A 474 -23.35 22.01 -11.12
N TRP A 475 -24.22 21.19 -10.53
CA TRP A 475 -25.52 20.86 -11.12
C TRP A 475 -26.46 22.04 -10.97
N LEU A 476 -26.35 22.75 -9.86
CA LEU A 476 -27.08 23.99 -9.68
C LEU A 476 -26.54 25.08 -10.60
N ASP A 477 -25.22 25.26 -10.67
CA ASP A 477 -24.56 26.27 -11.51
C ASP A 477 -25.02 26.14 -12.98
N ASP A 478 -24.93 24.92 -13.53
CA ASP A 478 -25.37 24.65 -14.90
C ASP A 478 -26.88 24.92 -15.09
N ARG A 479 -27.71 24.71 -14.06
CA ARG A 479 -29.15 24.99 -14.12
C ARG A 479 -29.46 26.48 -14.08
N VAL A 480 -28.79 27.25 -13.22
CA VAL A 480 -28.96 28.71 -13.11
C VAL A 480 -28.26 29.48 -14.24
N ASN A 481 -27.38 28.82 -14.99
CA ASN A 481 -26.79 29.31 -16.24
C ASN A 481 -27.55 28.86 -17.50
N GLY A 482 -28.60 28.04 -17.35
CA GLY A 482 -29.41 27.56 -18.48
C GLY A 482 -28.74 26.47 -19.34
N GLU A 483 -27.64 25.90 -18.85
CA GLU A 483 -26.85 24.85 -19.50
C GLU A 483 -27.42 23.45 -19.21
N ARG A 484 -28.14 23.28 -18.09
CA ARG A 484 -28.75 22.01 -17.65
C ARG A 484 -30.22 22.16 -17.29
N LEU A 485 -31.00 21.10 -17.51
CA LEU A 485 -32.40 21.03 -17.10
C LEU A 485 -32.57 20.69 -15.61
N PRO A 486 -33.62 21.21 -14.93
CA PRO A 486 -34.48 22.29 -15.38
C PRO A 486 -33.68 23.59 -15.54
N LYS A 487 -33.97 24.38 -16.59
CA LYS A 487 -33.21 25.60 -16.92
C LYS A 487 -33.87 26.81 -16.30
N LEU A 488 -33.06 27.71 -15.72
CA LEU A 488 -33.52 29.06 -15.42
C LEU A 488 -33.85 29.80 -16.73
N LYS A 489 -34.97 30.54 -16.75
CA LYS A 489 -35.34 31.33 -17.94
C LYS A 489 -34.28 32.41 -18.22
N PRO A 490 -33.94 32.69 -19.49
CA PRO A 490 -32.82 33.57 -19.85
C PRO A 490 -32.85 34.98 -19.25
N ASN A 491 -34.05 35.54 -19.04
CA ASN A 491 -34.25 36.87 -18.47
C ASN A 491 -33.83 36.98 -16.99
N PHE A 492 -33.86 35.87 -16.23
CA PHE A 492 -33.46 35.86 -14.83
C PHE A 492 -31.97 35.51 -14.64
N ILE A 493 -31.31 34.90 -15.62
CA ILE A 493 -29.90 34.45 -15.52
C ILE A 493 -28.94 35.56 -15.05
N PRO A 494 -29.03 36.82 -15.55
CA PRO A 494 -28.14 37.91 -15.10
C PRO A 494 -28.47 38.45 -13.71
N GLN A 495 -29.65 38.14 -13.18
CA GLN A 495 -30.15 38.65 -11.89
C GLN A 495 -29.81 37.72 -10.72
N ILE A 496 -29.31 36.51 -11.00
CA ILE A 496 -28.99 35.50 -9.99
C ILE A 496 -27.48 35.46 -9.77
N GLN A 497 -27.10 35.57 -8.51
CA GLN A 497 -25.70 35.49 -8.08
C GLN A 497 -25.37 34.08 -7.57
N THR A 498 -24.14 33.64 -7.82
CA THR A 498 -23.60 32.36 -7.36
C THR A 498 -22.23 32.59 -6.70
N ALA A 499 -21.98 31.94 -5.57
CA ALA A 499 -20.69 31.97 -4.90
C ALA A 499 -20.31 30.57 -4.40
N TRP A 500 -19.11 30.11 -4.73
CA TRP A 500 -18.64 28.74 -4.48
C TRP A 500 -17.43 28.76 -3.55
N ALA A 501 -17.69 28.90 -2.24
CA ALA A 501 -16.66 29.14 -1.24
C ALA A 501 -16.66 28.09 -0.12
N ALA A 502 -15.54 27.97 0.60
CA ALA A 502 -15.50 27.16 1.82
C ALA A 502 -16.46 27.75 2.89
N PRO A 503 -16.98 26.96 3.84
CA PRO A 503 -17.86 27.49 4.88
C PRO A 503 -17.26 28.65 5.68
N THR A 504 -15.94 28.63 5.92
CA THR A 504 -15.21 29.72 6.62
C THR A 504 -15.21 31.05 5.87
N ASP A 505 -15.45 31.03 4.56
CA ASP A 505 -15.46 32.21 3.68
C ASP A 505 -16.89 32.73 3.40
N PHE A 506 -17.91 32.23 4.12
CA PHE A 506 -19.32 32.59 3.88
C PHE A 506 -19.57 34.10 3.92
N GLY A 507 -18.95 34.80 4.88
CA GLY A 507 -19.09 36.26 5.03
C GLY A 507 -18.50 37.07 3.86
N ARG A 508 -17.54 36.52 3.12
CA ARG A 508 -17.07 37.10 1.84
C ARG A 508 -18.09 36.77 0.74
N ALA A 509 -18.46 35.50 0.62
CA ALA A 509 -19.37 35.00 -0.41
C ALA A 509 -20.70 35.76 -0.45
N ILE A 510 -21.29 36.06 0.71
CA ILE A 510 -22.58 36.77 0.79
C ILE A 510 -22.52 38.23 0.31
N LYS A 511 -21.32 38.84 0.33
CA LYS A 511 -21.07 40.19 -0.17
C LYS A 511 -20.71 40.22 -1.65
N THR A 512 -20.33 39.08 -2.22
CA THR A 512 -20.00 38.95 -3.63
C THR A 512 -21.24 39.20 -4.49
N GLN A 513 -21.10 40.08 -5.47
CA GLN A 513 -22.11 40.43 -6.48
C GLN A 513 -21.72 39.93 -7.89
N VAL A 514 -20.69 39.08 -7.95
CA VAL A 514 -20.18 38.48 -9.18
C VAL A 514 -20.66 37.04 -9.23
N LYS A 515 -21.22 36.64 -10.38
CA LYS A 515 -21.59 35.26 -10.65
C LYS A 515 -20.32 34.41 -10.86
N GLU A 516 -20.03 33.54 -9.89
CA GLU A 516 -18.91 32.60 -9.99
C GLU A 516 -19.35 31.31 -10.70
N GLU A 517 -18.47 30.75 -11.54
CA GLU A 517 -18.70 29.44 -12.18
C GLU A 517 -18.27 28.31 -11.24
N ALA A 518 -19.07 27.23 -11.20
CA ALA A 518 -18.74 26.03 -10.42
C ALA A 518 -17.89 25.00 -11.19
N ASN A 519 -17.55 25.27 -12.45
CA ASN A 519 -17.03 24.25 -13.34
C ASN A 519 -15.56 23.88 -13.09
N ALA A 520 -15.21 22.64 -13.45
CA ALA A 520 -13.82 22.15 -13.46
C ALA A 520 -13.00 23.04 -14.39
N PHE A 521 -12.21 23.90 -13.78
CA PHE A 521 -11.64 25.08 -14.39
C PHE A 521 -10.84 24.77 -15.66
N LYS A 522 -11.26 25.35 -16.80
CA LYS A 522 -10.34 25.59 -17.92
C LYS A 522 -9.44 26.75 -17.50
N LEU A 523 -8.34 26.42 -16.83
CA LEU A 523 -7.35 27.42 -16.45
C LEU A 523 -6.62 27.91 -17.72
N LYS A 524 -6.88 29.14 -18.13
CA LYS A 524 -5.97 29.89 -19.01
C LYS A 524 -5.03 30.68 -18.11
N LEU A 525 -3.78 30.23 -17.98
CA LEU A 525 -2.77 30.97 -17.21
C LEU A 525 -2.63 32.39 -17.79
N ASN A 526 -2.71 33.39 -16.92
CA ASN A 526 -2.44 34.79 -17.23
C ASN A 526 -1.47 35.35 -16.17
N GLN A 527 -0.94 36.55 -16.37
CA GLN A 527 0.02 37.15 -15.44
C GLN A 527 -0.54 37.35 -14.02
N THR A 528 -1.85 37.56 -13.88
CA THR A 528 -2.50 37.64 -12.55
C THR A 528 -2.48 36.31 -11.80
N HIS A 529 -2.47 35.16 -12.50
CA HIS A 529 -2.40 33.85 -11.87
C HIS A 529 -1.01 33.51 -11.30
N LEU A 530 0.09 34.12 -11.81
CA LEU A 530 1.45 33.89 -11.28
C LEU A 530 1.56 34.23 -9.80
N ARG A 531 0.80 35.22 -9.33
CA ARG A 531 0.77 35.65 -7.92
C ARG A 531 0.26 34.55 -6.98
N PHE A 532 -0.53 33.61 -7.48
CA PHE A 532 -1.06 32.47 -6.71
C PHE A 532 -0.22 31.20 -6.88
N VAL A 533 0.40 31.03 -8.05
CA VAL A 533 1.28 29.88 -8.35
C VAL A 533 2.57 29.92 -7.52
N LEU A 534 3.17 31.10 -7.32
CA LEU A 534 4.41 31.24 -6.54
C LEU A 534 4.28 30.78 -5.08
N PRO A 535 3.28 31.25 -4.29
CA PRO A 535 3.02 30.73 -2.95
C PRO A 535 2.78 29.23 -2.93
N LEU A 536 2.04 28.69 -3.91
CA LEU A 536 1.79 27.26 -4.02
C LEU A 536 3.09 26.48 -4.23
N LEU A 537 3.95 26.91 -5.16
CA LEU A 537 5.25 26.30 -5.38
C LEU A 537 6.13 26.37 -4.12
N GLY A 538 6.07 27.47 -3.37
CA GLY A 538 6.73 27.60 -2.07
C GLY A 538 6.23 26.57 -1.04
N VAL A 539 4.92 26.41 -0.91
CA VAL A 539 4.33 25.38 -0.03
C VAL A 539 4.76 23.98 -0.47
N MET A 540 4.70 23.68 -1.77
CA MET A 540 5.12 22.38 -2.29
C MET A 540 6.60 22.12 -2.03
N ALA A 541 7.47 23.11 -2.22
CA ALA A 541 8.90 22.98 -1.92
C ALA A 541 9.14 22.70 -0.43
N VAL A 542 8.42 23.37 0.48
CA VAL A 542 8.51 23.11 1.92
C VAL A 542 8.02 21.69 2.26
N VAL A 543 6.89 21.27 1.70
CA VAL A 543 6.35 19.91 1.91
C VAL A 543 7.34 18.86 1.40
N THR A 544 7.92 19.06 0.21
CA THR A 544 8.89 18.14 -0.36
C THR A 544 10.20 18.11 0.43
N ALA A 545 10.71 19.25 0.88
CA ALA A 545 11.88 19.30 1.74
C ALA A 545 11.63 18.58 3.08
N PHE A 546 10.46 18.79 3.68
CA PHE A 546 10.05 18.12 4.91
C PHE A 546 9.89 16.60 4.71
N GLN A 547 9.30 16.18 3.59
CA GLN A 547 9.23 14.77 3.20
C GLN A 547 10.62 14.15 3.07
N ILE A 548 11.53 14.79 2.34
CA ILE A 548 12.90 14.28 2.16
C ILE A 548 13.57 14.14 3.52
N TRP A 549 13.47 15.16 4.38
CA TRP A 549 13.98 15.10 5.74
C TRP A 549 13.39 13.94 6.55
N LEU A 550 12.07 13.70 6.45
CA LEU A 550 11.38 12.62 7.17
C LEU A 550 11.74 11.23 6.62
N SER A 551 12.03 11.15 5.32
CA SER A 551 12.37 9.92 4.61
C SER A 551 13.82 9.46 4.79
N ASN A 552 14.68 10.33 5.32
CA ASN A 552 16.12 10.11 5.44
C ASN A 552 16.59 10.37 6.88
N ARG A 553 15.78 9.97 7.89
CA ARG A 553 16.08 10.23 9.30
C ARG A 553 17.13 9.23 9.80
N PRO A 554 18.36 9.67 10.13
CA PRO A 554 19.35 8.78 10.73
C PRO A 554 18.80 8.28 12.05
N THR A 555 18.69 6.96 12.17
CA THR A 555 18.12 6.32 13.35
C THR A 555 19.14 5.29 13.86
N PRO A 556 19.58 5.40 15.12
CA PRO A 556 20.44 4.38 15.72
C PRO A 556 19.63 3.08 15.85
N PHE A 557 20.27 1.93 15.73
CA PHE A 557 19.68 0.60 15.94
C PHE A 557 20.46 -0.19 16.98
N TYR A 558 21.71 -0.53 16.67
CA TYR A 558 22.58 -1.39 17.46
C TYR A 558 23.74 -0.58 18.04
N GLY A 559 23.93 -0.66 19.36
CA GLY A 559 25.04 -0.03 20.06
C GLY A 559 26.32 -0.86 20.02
N ASP A 560 27.42 -0.28 20.48
CA ASP A 560 28.72 -0.96 20.55
C ASP A 560 28.78 -2.05 21.63
N ASP A 561 27.71 -2.22 22.41
CA ASP A 561 27.51 -3.25 23.42
C ASP A 561 26.69 -4.45 22.92
N SER A 562 26.16 -4.37 21.70
CA SER A 562 25.26 -5.38 21.14
C SER A 562 25.93 -6.25 20.08
N ALA A 563 25.77 -7.57 20.20
CA ALA A 563 26.15 -8.55 19.18
C ALA A 563 25.06 -9.62 19.07
N THR A 564 25.01 -10.33 17.95
CA THR A 564 24.08 -11.45 17.76
C THR A 564 24.83 -12.72 17.43
N LEU A 565 24.45 -13.80 18.11
CA LEU A 565 24.87 -15.16 17.80
C LEU A 565 23.68 -15.91 17.21
N ALA A 566 23.84 -16.43 16.00
CA ALA A 566 22.87 -17.28 15.35
C ALA A 566 23.40 -18.71 15.24
N ILE A 567 22.52 -19.69 15.41
CA ILE A 567 22.75 -21.09 15.13
C ILE A 567 21.94 -21.41 13.89
N GLN A 568 22.59 -21.97 12.89
CA GLN A 568 21.95 -22.49 11.69
C GLN A 568 22.36 -23.95 11.54
N MET A 569 21.39 -24.85 11.46
CA MET A 569 21.66 -26.27 11.30
C MET A 569 20.73 -26.93 10.28
N THR A 570 21.30 -27.83 9.50
CA THR A 570 20.59 -28.88 8.76
C THR A 570 21.14 -30.23 9.21
N HIS A 571 20.32 -31.07 9.84
CA HIS A 571 20.78 -32.36 10.35
C HIS A 571 19.73 -33.48 10.17
N HIS A 572 20.15 -34.62 9.64
CA HIS A 572 19.36 -35.85 9.59
C HIS A 572 19.81 -36.78 10.72
N SER A 573 18.83 -37.33 11.46
CA SER A 573 19.18 -38.16 12.62
C SER A 573 19.98 -39.41 12.22
N GLY A 574 21.06 -39.67 12.96
CA GLY A 574 22.02 -40.73 12.69
C GLY A 574 23.09 -40.41 11.63
N TYR A 575 23.07 -39.22 11.03
CA TYR A 575 24.14 -38.78 10.11
C TYR A 575 25.30 -38.13 10.88
N ALA A 576 26.52 -38.29 10.40
CA ALA A 576 27.65 -37.54 10.98
C ALA A 576 27.55 -36.06 10.58
N MET A 577 27.99 -35.14 11.45
CA MET A 577 28.09 -33.71 11.12
C MET A 577 29.52 -33.30 10.78
N GLN A 578 29.68 -32.36 9.84
CA GLN A 578 30.98 -31.84 9.46
C GLN A 578 31.67 -31.16 10.66
N ASP A 579 32.96 -31.44 10.85
CA ASP A 579 33.81 -30.88 11.92
C ASP A 579 33.34 -31.20 13.36
N VAL A 580 32.42 -32.17 13.51
CA VAL A 580 31.97 -32.71 14.79
C VAL A 580 32.43 -34.18 14.89
N PRO A 581 32.95 -34.64 16.05
CA PRO A 581 33.33 -36.04 16.24
C PRO A 581 32.13 -36.98 15.94
N PRO A 582 32.31 -38.03 15.12
CA PRO A 582 31.21 -38.87 14.69
C PRO A 582 30.60 -39.64 15.88
N PRO A 583 29.27 -39.80 15.94
CA PRO A 583 28.64 -40.58 16.99
C PRO A 583 29.00 -42.08 16.86
N PRO A 584 28.93 -42.87 17.95
CA PRO A 584 28.94 -44.34 17.84
C PRO A 584 27.76 -44.76 16.95
N THR A 585 27.95 -45.75 16.06
CA THR A 585 27.02 -46.12 14.98
C THR A 585 25.53 -46.09 15.39
N ILE A 586 24.87 -44.97 15.11
CA ILE A 586 23.41 -44.82 15.16
C ILE A 586 22.92 -45.13 13.75
N GLU A 587 21.97 -46.07 13.61
CA GLU A 587 21.35 -46.32 12.31
C GLU A 587 20.59 -45.05 11.86
N PRO A 588 20.82 -44.56 10.61
CA PRO A 588 20.13 -43.40 10.07
C PRO A 588 18.61 -43.57 10.11
N ASP A 589 17.92 -42.61 10.72
CA ASP A 589 16.46 -42.60 10.79
C ASP A 589 15.92 -41.19 10.57
N LEU A 590 15.32 -40.97 9.40
CA LEU A 590 14.79 -39.68 8.98
C LEU A 590 13.57 -39.22 9.79
N THR A 591 13.05 -40.01 10.72
CA THR A 591 11.82 -39.72 11.47
C THR A 591 12.04 -39.40 12.95
N GLN A 592 13.25 -39.64 13.48
CA GLN A 592 13.54 -39.41 14.89
C GLN A 592 13.62 -37.91 15.20
N PRO A 593 13.18 -37.50 16.40
CA PRO A 593 13.34 -36.13 16.86
C PRO A 593 14.77 -35.85 17.33
N ILE A 594 15.23 -34.64 17.06
CA ILE A 594 16.52 -34.10 17.48
C ILE A 594 16.28 -33.00 18.50
N ARG A 595 16.90 -33.10 19.68
CA ARG A 595 16.87 -32.04 20.71
C ARG A 595 18.18 -31.29 20.75
N ILE A 596 18.14 -29.98 20.89
CA ILE A 596 19.34 -29.13 21.00
C ILE A 596 19.25 -28.28 22.23
N THR A 597 20.37 -28.18 22.93
CA THR A 597 20.55 -27.24 24.03
C THR A 597 21.69 -26.29 23.72
N LEU A 598 21.48 -25.01 24.04
CA LEU A 598 22.47 -23.95 23.95
C LEU A 598 22.66 -23.36 25.35
N THR A 599 23.88 -23.50 25.84
CA THR A 599 24.34 -22.93 27.09
C THR A 599 25.36 -21.85 26.81
N VAL A 600 25.17 -20.65 27.37
CA VAL A 600 26.11 -19.54 27.27
C VAL A 600 26.55 -19.14 28.66
N ASN A 601 27.86 -19.17 28.93
CA ASN A 601 28.46 -18.87 30.23
C ASN A 601 27.88 -19.71 31.40
N GLY A 602 27.38 -20.91 31.11
CA GLY A 602 26.76 -21.81 32.10
C GLY A 602 25.23 -21.69 32.21
N ASP A 603 24.61 -20.66 31.62
CA ASP A 603 23.16 -20.50 31.60
C ASP A 603 22.56 -21.12 30.33
N THR A 604 21.61 -22.04 30.50
CA THR A 604 20.86 -22.62 29.37
C THR A 604 19.87 -21.58 28.84
N LEU A 605 20.14 -21.07 27.64
CA LEU A 605 19.29 -20.07 26.98
C LEU A 605 18.24 -20.72 26.08
N PHE A 606 18.48 -21.95 25.64
CA PHE A 606 17.65 -22.63 24.66
C PHE A 606 17.76 -24.15 24.85
N ASP A 607 16.61 -24.82 24.78
CA ASP A 607 16.44 -26.26 24.99
C ASP A 607 15.15 -26.69 24.27
N GLU A 608 15.27 -27.15 23.02
CA GLU A 608 14.13 -27.42 22.14
C GLU A 608 14.29 -28.73 21.37
N THR A 609 13.16 -29.38 21.07
CA THR A 609 13.08 -30.64 20.33
C THR A 609 12.40 -30.45 18.98
N TYR A 610 13.06 -30.91 17.92
CA TYR A 610 12.66 -30.78 16.52
C TYR A 610 12.31 -32.14 15.94
N THR A 611 11.16 -32.27 15.26
CA THR A 611 10.77 -33.53 14.60
C THR A 611 10.86 -33.39 13.08
N ALA A 612 11.19 -34.48 12.38
CA ALA A 612 11.25 -34.46 10.92
C ALA A 612 9.88 -34.21 10.24
N THR A 613 8.77 -34.52 10.93
CA THR A 613 7.41 -34.23 10.43
C THR A 613 7.08 -32.74 10.36
N ASP A 614 7.82 -31.89 11.07
CA ASP A 614 7.57 -30.45 11.11
C ASP A 614 8.16 -29.69 9.92
N ASN A 615 9.09 -30.30 9.16
CA ASN A 615 10.00 -29.60 8.23
C ASN A 615 9.90 -30.06 6.76
N HIS A 616 8.71 -30.52 6.36
CA HIS A 616 8.44 -31.25 5.10
C HIS A 616 9.02 -32.68 5.09
N ILE A 617 8.24 -33.62 4.56
CA ILE A 617 8.56 -35.05 4.57
C ILE A 617 9.89 -35.30 3.83
N ASN A 618 10.82 -36.02 4.47
CA ASN A 618 12.15 -36.42 3.96
C ASN A 618 13.24 -35.33 3.87
N GLN A 619 13.12 -34.23 4.62
CA GLN A 619 14.21 -33.27 4.80
C GLN A 619 14.55 -33.21 6.28
N GLY A 620 15.84 -33.33 6.64
CA GLY A 620 16.33 -33.33 8.01
C GLY A 620 15.89 -32.11 8.84
N ALA A 621 16.19 -32.11 10.13
CA ALA A 621 15.89 -30.98 11.01
C ALA A 621 16.56 -29.68 10.50
N ARG A 622 15.73 -28.68 10.17
CA ARG A 622 16.14 -27.32 9.80
C ARG A 622 15.97 -26.41 11.00
N ILE A 623 17.08 -25.92 11.55
CA ILE A 623 17.07 -25.19 12.82
C ILE A 623 17.75 -23.84 12.61
N PHE A 624 17.02 -22.78 12.95
CA PHE A 624 17.55 -21.43 12.97
C PHE A 624 17.13 -20.74 14.26
N GLU A 625 18.11 -20.35 15.06
CA GLU A 625 17.89 -19.62 16.31
C GLU A 625 18.87 -18.46 16.41
N GLN A 626 18.38 -17.28 16.81
CA GLN A 626 19.19 -16.07 16.92
C GLN A 626 19.01 -15.45 18.30
N ILE A 627 20.12 -15.31 19.02
CA ILE A 627 20.16 -14.70 20.35
C ILE A 627 21.00 -13.42 20.34
N HIS A 628 20.59 -12.45 21.15
CA HIS A 628 21.35 -11.24 21.39
C HIS A 628 22.24 -11.45 22.62
N LEU A 629 23.54 -11.18 22.46
CA LEU A 629 24.53 -11.29 23.52
C LEU A 629 25.27 -9.96 23.66
N PRO A 630 25.75 -9.62 24.87
CA PRO A 630 26.62 -8.46 25.02
C PRO A 630 27.95 -8.70 24.30
N VAL A 631 28.66 -7.62 24.01
CA VAL A 631 30.01 -7.70 23.44
C VAL A 631 31.00 -8.23 24.46
N GLY A 632 31.89 -9.13 24.03
CA GLY A 632 32.89 -9.73 24.90
C GLY A 632 33.08 -11.23 24.67
N LYS A 633 33.71 -11.89 25.65
CA LYS A 633 33.99 -13.32 25.62
C LYS A 633 32.83 -14.10 26.20
N HIS A 634 32.29 -15.03 25.42
CA HIS A 634 31.21 -15.93 25.81
C HIS A 634 31.68 -17.36 25.62
N HIS A 635 31.58 -18.15 26.68
CA HIS A 635 31.75 -19.59 26.58
C HIS A 635 30.45 -20.19 26.08
N VAL A 636 30.45 -20.71 24.85
CA VAL A 636 29.25 -21.21 24.18
C VAL A 636 29.38 -22.71 24.05
N THR A 637 28.42 -23.43 24.63
CA THR A 637 28.30 -24.88 24.52
C THR A 637 26.97 -25.20 23.84
N ILE A 638 27.03 -25.92 22.74
CA ILE A 638 25.86 -26.43 22.00
C ILE A 638 25.92 -27.94 22.07
N LYS A 639 24.86 -28.55 22.59
CA LYS A 639 24.69 -29.99 22.66
C LYS A 639 23.52 -30.42 21.80
N MET A 640 23.66 -31.57 21.19
CA MET A 640 22.63 -32.22 20.40
C MET A 640 22.35 -33.60 20.99
N TYR A 641 21.08 -33.98 20.99
CA TYR A 641 20.60 -35.30 21.32
C TYR A 641 19.89 -35.85 20.09
N ASP A 642 20.51 -36.83 19.46
CA ASP A 642 20.12 -37.37 18.14
C ASP A 642 18.84 -38.25 18.23
N ARG A 643 18.29 -38.47 19.44
CA ARG A 643 17.06 -39.22 19.69
C ARG A 643 16.35 -38.70 20.95
N LEU A 644 15.07 -39.04 21.10
CA LEU A 644 14.25 -38.61 22.24
C LEU A 644 14.69 -39.20 23.59
N ASP A 645 15.37 -40.34 23.57
CA ASP A 645 15.68 -41.13 24.78
C ASP A 645 16.84 -40.57 25.62
N GLU A 646 17.29 -39.34 25.34
CA GLU A 646 18.42 -38.63 26.01
C GLU A 646 19.73 -39.45 26.09
N SER A 647 19.78 -40.62 25.46
CA SER A 647 20.78 -41.65 25.71
C SER A 647 22.12 -41.32 25.06
N PHE A 648 22.12 -40.40 24.08
CA PHE A 648 23.28 -39.96 23.35
C PHE A 648 23.39 -38.44 23.35
N GLU A 649 24.20 -37.92 24.27
CA GLU A 649 24.63 -36.52 24.28
C GLU A 649 25.83 -36.32 23.35
N GLN A 650 25.71 -35.45 22.36
CA GLN A 650 26.81 -35.03 21.49
C GLN A 650 27.07 -33.53 21.67
N VAL A 651 28.28 -33.19 22.08
CA VAL A 651 28.72 -31.78 22.14
C VAL A 651 29.18 -31.36 20.76
N ILE A 652 28.35 -30.59 20.06
CA ILE A 652 28.61 -30.18 18.67
C ILE A 652 29.44 -28.90 18.59
N PHE A 653 29.44 -28.10 19.67
CA PHE A 653 30.26 -26.91 19.79
C PHE A 653 30.57 -26.62 21.25
N ASP A 654 31.83 -26.46 21.60
CA ASP A 654 32.26 -26.06 22.94
C ASP A 654 33.50 -25.18 22.84
N LYS A 655 33.29 -23.88 22.68
CA LYS A 655 34.36 -22.90 22.48
C LYS A 655 34.01 -21.56 23.10
N THR A 656 35.05 -20.84 23.52
CA THR A 656 34.93 -19.43 23.88
C THR A 656 34.96 -18.58 22.63
N VAL A 657 33.84 -17.94 22.32
CA VAL A 657 33.69 -17.00 21.21
C VAL A 657 33.89 -15.59 21.73
N THR A 658 34.66 -14.77 21.01
CA THR A 658 34.75 -13.33 21.28
C THR A 658 33.84 -12.62 20.28
N LEU A 659 32.80 -11.97 20.79
CA LEU A 659 31.87 -11.18 19.98
C LEU A 659 32.32 -9.73 19.97
N GLU A 660 32.55 -9.20 18.77
CA GLU A 660 32.87 -7.81 18.52
C GLU A 660 31.60 -6.93 18.46
N PRO A 661 31.72 -5.61 18.64
CA PRO A 661 30.61 -4.67 18.49
C PRO A 661 29.84 -4.86 17.19
N ARG A 662 28.51 -5.06 17.31
CA ARG A 662 27.55 -5.23 16.22
C ARG A 662 27.82 -6.44 15.33
N GLN A 663 28.63 -7.38 15.78
CA GLN A 663 28.91 -8.59 15.02
C GLN A 663 27.65 -9.45 14.95
N ALA A 664 27.32 -9.91 13.75
CA ALA A 664 26.37 -10.99 13.52
C ALA A 664 27.18 -12.25 13.21
N LEU A 665 27.36 -13.10 14.21
CA LEU A 665 28.06 -14.37 14.06
C LEU A 665 27.04 -15.49 13.88
N THR A 666 27.11 -16.21 12.76
CA THR A 666 26.33 -17.42 12.54
C THR A 666 27.25 -18.64 12.65
N ILE A 667 26.90 -19.59 13.50
CA ILE A 667 27.54 -20.91 13.58
C ILE A 667 26.69 -21.87 12.76
N ASN A 668 27.29 -22.42 11.72
CA ASN A 668 26.64 -23.30 10.77
C ASN A 668 27.01 -24.76 11.06
N PHE A 669 26.01 -25.62 11.20
CA PHE A 669 26.15 -27.07 11.30
C PHE A 669 25.46 -27.73 10.12
N ARG A 670 26.12 -28.71 9.52
CA ARG A 670 25.54 -29.52 8.44
C ARG A 670 26.05 -30.94 8.53
N ASP A 671 25.25 -31.86 8.02
CA ASP A 671 25.67 -33.24 7.84
C ASP A 671 26.91 -33.35 6.96
N VAL A 672 27.74 -34.35 7.24
CA VAL A 672 28.72 -34.85 6.29
C VAL A 672 27.93 -35.47 5.16
N HIS A 673 28.15 -34.96 3.95
CA HIS A 673 27.57 -35.54 2.76
C HIS A 673 28.03 -37.00 2.60
N ILE A 674 27.06 -37.92 2.53
CA ILE A 674 27.33 -39.33 2.23
C ILE A 674 27.11 -39.50 0.73
N PRO A 675 28.14 -39.87 -0.05
CA PRO A 675 27.99 -39.98 -1.50
C PRO A 675 26.89 -40.99 -1.89
N ASP A 676 25.91 -40.54 -2.67
CA ASP A 676 24.78 -41.34 -3.17
C ASP A 676 24.92 -41.61 -4.68
N PRO A 677 25.20 -42.87 -5.07
CA PRO A 677 25.25 -43.26 -6.49
C PRO A 677 23.99 -42.96 -7.29
N LYS A 678 22.79 -42.96 -6.70
CA LYS A 678 21.55 -42.66 -7.42
C LYS A 678 21.43 -41.16 -7.71
N ALA A 679 21.83 -40.32 -6.76
CA ALA A 679 21.91 -38.87 -6.98
C ALA A 679 22.94 -38.54 -8.06
N GLY A 680 24.10 -39.21 -8.05
CA GLY A 680 25.12 -39.12 -9.09
C GLY A 680 24.63 -39.56 -10.47
N GLU A 681 23.84 -40.64 -10.53
CA GLU A 681 23.20 -41.10 -11.77
C GLU A 681 22.28 -40.02 -12.35
N GLN A 682 21.48 -39.35 -11.50
CA GLN A 682 20.62 -38.27 -11.95
C GLN A 682 21.43 -37.11 -12.55
N ILE A 683 22.53 -36.71 -11.92
CA ILE A 683 23.44 -35.67 -12.45
C ILE A 683 24.02 -36.07 -13.81
N TYR A 684 24.38 -37.36 -13.97
CA TYR A 684 24.87 -37.88 -15.25
C TYR A 684 23.82 -37.75 -16.37
N TYR A 685 22.53 -37.98 -16.08
CA TYR A 685 21.42 -37.93 -17.04
C TYR A 685 20.77 -36.54 -17.22
N GLU A 686 21.11 -35.54 -16.41
CA GLU A 686 20.46 -34.23 -16.41
C GLU A 686 20.87 -33.39 -17.62
N ASN A 687 19.91 -33.03 -18.49
CA ASN A 687 20.18 -32.40 -19.79
C ASN A 687 19.74 -30.92 -19.88
N ALA A 688 19.47 -30.24 -18.76
CA ALA A 688 18.93 -28.89 -18.77
C ALA A 688 20.04 -27.86 -19.09
N ALA A 689 19.86 -27.10 -20.17
CA ALA A 689 20.77 -26.04 -20.57
C ALA A 689 20.83 -24.94 -19.48
N GLY A 690 21.94 -24.88 -18.73
CA GLY A 690 22.27 -23.78 -17.81
C GLY A 690 22.35 -24.14 -16.32
N VAL A 691 22.02 -25.38 -15.92
CA VAL A 691 22.21 -25.86 -14.54
C VAL A 691 22.46 -27.39 -14.56
N ASN A 692 23.61 -27.82 -14.02
CA ASN A 692 24.15 -29.19 -13.88
C ASN A 692 24.72 -29.90 -15.14
N ALA A 693 25.65 -30.84 -14.89
CA ALA A 693 26.81 -31.12 -15.73
C ALA A 693 26.60 -31.87 -17.05
N GLY A 694 25.46 -32.53 -17.27
CA GLY A 694 25.10 -33.13 -18.56
C GLY A 694 26.10 -34.15 -19.10
N CYS A 695 26.74 -34.95 -18.24
CA CYS A 695 27.83 -35.86 -18.63
C CYS A 695 27.41 -36.84 -19.75
N ARG A 696 26.16 -37.30 -19.76
CA ARG A 696 25.60 -38.17 -20.80
C ARG A 696 25.65 -37.59 -22.22
N ILE A 697 25.67 -36.27 -22.36
CA ILE A 697 25.75 -35.62 -23.67
C ILE A 697 27.07 -35.97 -24.35
N CYS A 698 28.13 -36.20 -23.55
CA CYS A 698 29.48 -36.42 -24.05
C CYS A 698 30.00 -37.85 -23.82
N HIS A 699 29.53 -38.55 -22.78
CA HIS A 699 30.00 -39.86 -22.37
C HIS A 699 28.88 -40.89 -22.46
N SER A 700 29.17 -42.09 -22.97
CA SER A 700 28.22 -43.22 -22.98
C SER A 700 28.51 -44.20 -21.83
N LEU A 701 27.50 -44.94 -21.38
CA LEU A 701 27.66 -46.09 -20.47
C LEU A 701 27.85 -47.42 -21.21
N THR A 702 27.86 -47.40 -22.55
CA THR A 702 27.95 -48.60 -23.38
C THR A 702 29.40 -48.88 -23.78
N LYS A 703 29.85 -50.14 -23.69
CA LYS A 703 31.22 -50.55 -24.01
C LYS A 703 31.64 -50.07 -25.41
N ASP A 704 32.79 -49.40 -25.47
CA ASP A 704 33.43 -48.86 -26.68
C ASP A 704 32.62 -47.82 -27.47
N GLU A 705 31.51 -47.31 -26.93
CA GLU A 705 30.70 -46.27 -27.58
C GLU A 705 31.28 -44.87 -27.32
N ARG A 706 31.66 -44.17 -28.39
CA ARG A 706 32.17 -42.80 -28.36
C ARG A 706 31.08 -41.84 -28.82
N ILE A 707 30.70 -40.89 -27.95
CA ILE A 707 29.84 -39.76 -28.32
C ILE A 707 30.72 -38.55 -28.65
N ILE A 708 31.29 -37.92 -27.61
CA ILE A 708 32.31 -36.86 -27.73
C ILE A 708 33.55 -37.31 -26.96
N GLY A 709 33.37 -37.66 -25.70
CA GLY A 709 34.36 -38.22 -24.80
C GLY A 709 34.42 -39.77 -24.80
N PRO A 710 35.33 -40.36 -23.99
CA PRO A 710 35.42 -41.81 -23.80
C PRO A 710 34.18 -42.38 -23.09
N SER A 711 33.86 -43.66 -23.35
CA SER A 711 32.82 -44.38 -22.62
C SER A 711 33.18 -44.55 -21.13
N PHE A 712 32.18 -44.41 -20.27
CA PHE A 712 32.24 -44.68 -18.83
C PHE A 712 31.91 -46.13 -18.44
N TYR A 713 31.56 -47.00 -19.39
CA TYR A 713 31.51 -48.44 -19.12
C TYR A 713 32.82 -48.92 -18.47
N GLY A 714 32.78 -49.59 -17.32
CA GLY A 714 33.99 -50.09 -16.64
C GLY A 714 34.97 -48.99 -16.23
N ILE A 715 34.48 -47.78 -15.92
CA ILE A 715 35.35 -46.65 -15.54
C ILE A 715 35.89 -46.81 -14.11
N ALA A 716 35.14 -47.45 -13.22
CA ALA A 716 35.55 -47.69 -11.84
C ALA A 716 36.89 -48.45 -11.78
N ASP A 717 37.05 -49.46 -12.62
CA ASP A 717 38.26 -50.30 -12.67
C ASP A 717 39.43 -49.58 -13.35
N ARG A 718 39.16 -48.87 -14.44
CA ARG A 718 40.22 -48.32 -15.32
C ARG A 718 40.67 -46.91 -14.95
N ALA A 719 39.91 -46.17 -14.14
CA ALA A 719 40.24 -44.81 -13.74
C ALA A 719 41.58 -44.74 -12.98
N GLY A 720 41.81 -45.65 -12.02
CA GLY A 720 43.04 -45.70 -11.23
C GLY A 720 44.29 -46.10 -12.03
N GLU A 721 44.13 -46.67 -13.23
CA GLU A 721 45.25 -47.08 -14.09
C GLU A 721 45.74 -45.94 -15.01
N ARG A 722 45.03 -44.81 -15.07
CA ARG A 722 45.32 -43.72 -16.03
C ARG A 722 46.54 -42.90 -15.66
N VAL A 723 46.68 -42.58 -14.37
CA VAL A 723 47.76 -41.75 -13.84
C VAL A 723 48.47 -42.52 -12.73
N PRO A 724 49.76 -42.86 -12.89
CA PRO A 724 50.51 -43.60 -11.86
C PRO A 724 50.48 -42.88 -10.51
N GLY A 725 50.03 -43.59 -9.47
CA GLY A 725 50.00 -43.08 -8.09
C GLY A 725 48.71 -42.38 -7.68
N MET A 726 47.69 -42.30 -8.55
CA MET A 726 46.34 -41.84 -8.20
C MET A 726 45.37 -43.00 -8.02
N THR A 727 44.44 -42.88 -7.09
CA THR A 727 43.26 -43.74 -7.00
C THR A 727 42.24 -43.42 -8.09
N ALA A 728 41.29 -44.33 -8.31
CA ALA A 728 40.20 -44.11 -9.27
C ALA A 728 39.37 -42.86 -8.94
N GLU A 729 39.05 -42.66 -7.66
CA GLU A 729 38.28 -41.49 -7.20
C GLU A 729 39.07 -40.19 -7.37
N GLU A 730 40.36 -40.16 -7.05
CA GLU A 730 41.22 -39.00 -7.25
C GLU A 730 41.33 -38.63 -8.73
N TYR A 731 41.49 -39.62 -9.61
CA TYR A 731 41.52 -39.42 -11.06
C TYR A 731 40.20 -38.85 -11.59
N LEU A 732 39.06 -39.41 -11.18
CA LEU A 732 37.73 -38.95 -11.59
C LEU A 732 37.49 -37.52 -11.09
N ARG A 733 37.85 -37.23 -9.85
CA ARG A 733 37.76 -35.90 -9.27
C ARG A 733 38.60 -34.87 -10.03
N GLN A 734 39.86 -35.19 -10.31
CA GLN A 734 40.73 -34.31 -11.10
C GLN A 734 40.17 -34.12 -12.51
N SER A 735 39.65 -35.18 -13.14
CA SER A 735 39.06 -35.11 -14.48
C SER A 735 37.83 -34.20 -14.54
N ILE A 736 37.08 -34.06 -13.44
CA ILE A 736 35.92 -33.15 -13.36
C ILE A 736 36.37 -31.71 -13.08
N LEU A 737 37.26 -31.51 -12.11
CA LEU A 737 37.67 -30.18 -11.65
C LEU A 737 38.70 -29.52 -12.58
N GLU A 738 39.61 -30.31 -13.14
CA GLU A 738 40.72 -29.89 -13.98
C GLU A 738 40.82 -30.78 -15.23
N PRO A 739 39.85 -30.73 -16.17
CA PRO A 739 39.76 -31.71 -17.26
C PRO A 739 40.97 -31.78 -18.20
N ASN A 740 41.77 -30.71 -18.29
CA ASN A 740 42.98 -30.68 -19.11
C ASN A 740 44.23 -31.19 -18.35
N ALA A 741 44.15 -31.52 -17.06
CA ALA A 741 45.28 -32.06 -16.29
C ALA A 741 45.75 -33.42 -16.81
N PHE A 742 44.82 -34.25 -17.30
CA PHE A 742 45.10 -35.49 -18.00
C PHE A 742 44.10 -35.70 -19.14
N ILE A 743 44.60 -35.80 -20.37
CA ILE A 743 43.78 -36.02 -21.56
C ILE A 743 44.12 -37.40 -22.15
N LEU A 744 43.08 -38.22 -22.32
CA LEU A 744 43.22 -39.54 -22.93
C LEU A 744 43.75 -39.44 -24.38
N PRO A 745 44.72 -40.28 -24.79
CA PRO A 745 45.21 -40.31 -26.16
C PRO A 745 44.06 -40.48 -27.17
N GLY A 746 44.01 -39.59 -28.18
CA GLY A 746 42.94 -39.58 -29.20
C GLY A 746 41.79 -38.60 -28.94
N TYR A 747 41.88 -37.80 -27.88
CA TYR A 747 40.95 -36.71 -27.56
C TYR A 747 41.69 -35.35 -27.55
N PRO A 748 41.09 -34.28 -28.10
CA PRO A 748 41.71 -32.97 -28.12
C PRO A 748 41.48 -32.20 -26.81
N GLU A 749 42.44 -31.33 -26.48
CA GLU A 749 42.38 -30.43 -25.33
C GLU A 749 41.20 -29.45 -25.41
N GLY A 750 40.62 -29.10 -24.25
CA GLY A 750 39.55 -28.11 -24.15
C GLY A 750 38.17 -28.57 -24.62
N GLN A 751 37.97 -29.86 -24.92
CA GLN A 751 36.65 -30.39 -25.27
C GLN A 751 35.69 -30.50 -24.09
N MET A 752 36.21 -30.76 -22.88
CA MET A 752 35.41 -30.79 -21.66
C MET A 752 35.26 -29.37 -21.09
N ILE A 753 34.10 -29.07 -20.50
CA ILE A 753 33.84 -27.79 -19.84
C ILE A 753 34.83 -27.62 -18.68
N GLN A 754 35.57 -26.51 -18.67
CA GLN A 754 36.70 -26.32 -17.74
C GLN A 754 36.31 -25.78 -16.36
N ASN A 755 35.05 -25.41 -16.17
CA ASN A 755 34.56 -24.77 -14.95
C ASN A 755 33.49 -25.61 -14.24
N PHE A 756 33.53 -26.94 -14.34
CA PHE A 756 32.59 -27.79 -13.62
C PHE A 756 32.66 -27.60 -12.09
N GLY A 757 33.82 -27.26 -11.53
CA GLY A 757 33.96 -26.88 -10.12
C GLY A 757 33.22 -25.60 -9.72
N ASP A 758 32.88 -24.74 -10.68
CA ASP A 758 32.03 -23.55 -10.46
C ASP A 758 30.54 -23.84 -10.69
N ILE A 759 30.22 -24.98 -11.34
CA ILE A 759 28.87 -25.37 -11.75
C ILE A 759 28.27 -26.40 -10.78
N LEU A 760 29.07 -27.37 -10.34
CA LEU A 760 28.68 -28.43 -9.42
C LEU A 760 29.15 -28.12 -8.00
N THR A 761 28.32 -28.42 -7.01
CA THR A 761 28.77 -28.40 -5.61
C THR A 761 29.72 -29.56 -5.34
N GLU A 762 30.50 -29.43 -4.27
CA GLU A 762 31.40 -30.49 -3.80
C GLU A 762 30.65 -31.83 -3.55
N GLU A 763 29.43 -31.74 -3.01
CA GLU A 763 28.55 -32.88 -2.74
C GLU A 763 28.09 -33.55 -4.04
N GLN A 764 27.68 -32.76 -5.04
CA GLN A 764 27.30 -33.25 -6.37
C GLN A 764 28.46 -33.93 -7.09
N ILE A 765 29.69 -33.42 -6.91
CA ILE A 765 30.89 -34.05 -7.47
C ILE A 765 31.12 -35.41 -6.79
N GLN A 766 30.97 -35.48 -5.47
CA GLN A 766 31.10 -36.74 -4.71
C GLN A 766 30.04 -37.76 -5.10
N ASP A 767 28.77 -37.35 -5.27
CA ASP A 767 27.69 -38.20 -5.75
C ASP A 767 27.96 -38.72 -7.16
N LEU A 768 28.38 -37.83 -8.07
CA LEU A 768 28.73 -38.19 -9.44
C LEU A 768 29.89 -39.19 -9.46
N ILE A 769 30.94 -38.98 -8.67
CA ILE A 769 32.05 -39.93 -8.54
C ILE A 769 31.54 -41.25 -7.98
N ALA A 770 30.72 -41.24 -6.92
CA ALA A 770 30.14 -42.46 -6.34
C ALA A 770 29.33 -43.26 -7.37
N PHE A 771 28.55 -42.58 -8.21
CA PHE A 771 27.86 -43.22 -9.35
C PHE A 771 28.86 -43.85 -10.33
N LEU A 772 29.87 -43.10 -10.77
CA LEU A 772 30.88 -43.60 -11.71
C LEU A 772 31.65 -44.79 -11.14
N MET A 773 31.88 -44.82 -9.82
CA MET A 773 32.49 -45.95 -9.12
C MET A 773 31.60 -47.20 -9.07
N THR A 774 30.29 -47.09 -9.35
CA THR A 774 29.43 -48.28 -9.54
C THR A 774 29.55 -48.94 -10.92
N LEU A 775 30.22 -48.27 -11.87
CA LEU A 775 30.35 -48.72 -13.25
C LEU A 775 31.59 -49.61 -13.43
N GLU A 776 31.52 -50.81 -12.88
CA GLU A 776 32.53 -51.87 -13.02
C GLU A 776 32.38 -52.64 -14.35
N GLU A 777 33.46 -53.22 -14.86
CA GLU A 777 33.46 -54.12 -16.02
C GLU A 777 32.90 -55.49 -15.60
N LYS A 778 31.58 -55.65 -15.73
CA LYS A 778 30.87 -56.92 -15.45
C LYS A 778 31.13 -58.01 -16.48
#